data_AF-A0A9W4U978-F1
#
_entry.id   AF-A0A9W4U978-F1
#
_cell.length_a   1.000
_cell.length_b   1.000
_cell.length_c   1.000
_cell.angle_alpha   90.00
_cell.angle_beta   90.00
_cell.angle_gamma   90.00
#
_symmetry.space_group_name_H-M   'P 1'
#
loop_
_entity.id
_entity.type
_entity.pdbx_description
1 polymer ?
#
loop_
_entity_poly.entity_id
_entity_poly.type
_entity_poly.pdbx_seq_one_letter_code
_entity_poly.pdbx_strand_id
1 'polypeptide(L)'
;MSDRERDRDRERRRRRRQTQSSQPAPDEDLARDRERRRRKGHRATDSQGDLLLPSPHARSTPRASRYQSDSERESPRKPRARRESHSHSQSRTRTTDSGSAGRRDSRVRAEQQAPLSLDALGKLDKANAKKSGGWMGNRGYDYDEDYLKDVRRKEERLEKERMREEREEKRKEKERDRVDGWESGKDKEARRRREKRKSAAVAAGAGAGGAAALMAAGKTRRGSVVESGDERVRRRRGSWTDTEERRRPKENRYSAEEMAEKMERKRREREAEQRKRRVVSGPLAEEGGVDDDSEYRYMMEKRGGAGSAPSQYSEEELARKKKKKKWIIIAVVSIVALLAIIIPAAIIAGKKKEPAENASGAAATGTEQPANSNLEGKDRNSVPEADRGGILDPWSWYDTTDFNVTYTSEKVGGLPIMGLNSTWNDDVQANGDVPNLKKTFEYGKMKVRGVNVGGWLNIEPFITPSFFEKYGVRENIIDEWTLCTKLGAAKCKETLEKHYATFINKQTFSAIRAAGFDHVRIPFGYWMVETYDGDPYVPQVSWRYFLRGIEYARQNGLRVNLDMHGAPGSQNGWNHSGRQGVIGWLNGTDGDTNAQRWLDVHHKLSVFFSQPRYKHIVTMYGLVNEPRMVDLDTSTVVSWTQKAIDQIRKDGITAILVFGDGFLGLDNWQGQLQSNKNLLLDVHQYVIFNIDQLSLTHTDKLNFACKAWTQQSLRSSDTETGFGPTMCGEWSQADTDCTTYINNVNIGTRWEGTYNTGNSSTSILKPQCPARDASCSCAKANEDPGSYSDAYKRFLYQFAIAQMESFEAGWGWFYWTWETERATQWSWRRGIEAGILPKKVTDREWTCPDKVEDLEDFGKAGLSENYRM
;
A
#
# COMPACT_ATOMS: atom_id res chain seq x y z
N MET A 1 -15.39 -23.24 69.50
CA MET A 1 -15.46 -22.20 68.45
C MET A 1 -14.76 -22.73 67.19
N SER A 2 -15.31 -23.63 66.37
CA SER A 2 -16.69 -24.09 66.13
C SER A 2 -17.68 -23.01 65.69
N ASP A 3 -18.61 -23.23 64.75
CA ASP A 3 -18.67 -24.15 63.60
C ASP A 3 -19.96 -23.79 62.80
N ARG A 4 -20.11 -24.32 61.57
CA ARG A 4 -21.40 -24.79 60.99
C ARG A 4 -22.64 -23.88 60.73
N GLU A 5 -23.14 -24.11 59.51
CA GLU A 5 -24.54 -24.47 59.16
C GLU A 5 -25.69 -23.43 59.17
N ARG A 6 -26.67 -23.72 58.29
CA ARG A 6 -28.09 -23.33 58.31
C ARG A 6 -28.46 -21.87 57.94
N ASP A 7 -29.58 -21.63 57.27
CA ASP A 7 -30.41 -22.57 56.46
C ASP A 7 -31.19 -21.83 55.35
N ARG A 8 -31.83 -22.63 54.50
CA ARG A 8 -32.87 -22.25 53.55
C ARG A 8 -33.98 -21.43 54.23
N ASP A 9 -34.50 -20.41 53.55
CA ASP A 9 -35.92 -20.46 53.15
C ASP A 9 -36.31 -19.40 52.09
N ARG A 10 -36.86 -19.86 50.96
CA ARG A 10 -38.03 -19.25 50.25
C ARG A 10 -38.51 -19.95 48.98
N GLU A 11 -38.23 -21.23 48.77
CA GLU A 11 -38.87 -22.01 47.70
C GLU A 11 -39.89 -23.03 48.26
N ARG A 12 -41.09 -22.56 48.63
CA ARG A 12 -42.15 -23.47 49.08
C ARG A 12 -43.63 -23.03 48.95
N ARG A 13 -44.05 -22.60 47.75
CA ARG A 13 -45.46 -22.64 47.27
C ARG A 13 -45.40 -22.77 45.73
N ARG A 14 -45.84 -23.85 45.08
CA ARG A 14 -46.89 -24.84 45.43
C ARG A 14 -46.44 -26.30 45.19
N ARG A 15 -46.88 -27.21 46.08
CA ARG A 15 -46.99 -28.67 45.80
C ARG A 15 -48.25 -28.91 44.94
N ARG A 16 -48.28 -29.85 44.01
CA ARG A 16 -48.77 -31.26 44.10
C ARG A 16 -48.94 -31.75 42.64
N ARG A 17 -48.86 -33.04 42.24
CA ARG A 17 -48.65 -34.33 42.95
C ARG A 17 -48.32 -35.42 41.90
N GLN A 18 -47.39 -36.35 42.22
CA GLN A 18 -47.44 -37.83 41.95
C GLN A 18 -47.54 -38.34 40.47
N THR A 19 -46.97 -39.47 40.05
CA THR A 19 -46.12 -40.51 40.68
C THR A 19 -45.39 -41.37 39.63
N GLN A 20 -44.22 -41.95 39.99
CA GLN A 20 -43.66 -43.29 39.64
C GLN A 20 -43.65 -43.74 38.15
N SER A 21 -42.47 -44.11 37.60
CA SER A 21 -41.98 -45.50 37.41
C SER A 21 -42.57 -46.20 36.16
N SER A 22 -41.86 -46.97 35.33
CA SER A 22 -40.47 -47.50 35.35
C SER A 22 -40.04 -47.88 33.91
N GLN A 23 -38.74 -48.10 33.66
CA GLN A 23 -38.23 -48.86 32.50
C GLN A 23 -38.29 -50.40 32.76
N PRO A 24 -38.15 -51.32 31.77
CA PRO A 24 -37.45 -51.17 30.47
C PRO A 24 -38.25 -51.65 29.22
N ALA A 25 -37.52 -51.86 28.10
CA ALA A 25 -37.93 -52.30 26.75
C ALA A 25 -37.92 -53.87 26.61
N PRO A 26 -38.04 -54.54 25.43
CA PRO A 26 -37.99 -54.07 24.03
C PRO A 26 -38.94 -54.79 23.00
N ASP A 27 -38.58 -54.67 21.70
CA ASP A 27 -38.86 -55.53 20.52
C ASP A 27 -40.18 -55.46 19.70
N GLU A 28 -39.98 -55.36 18.36
CA GLU A 28 -40.65 -55.94 17.16
C GLU A 28 -42.22 -55.98 17.02
N ASP A 29 -42.87 -56.08 15.84
CA ASP A 29 -42.40 -56.41 14.48
C ASP A 29 -43.22 -55.79 13.30
N LEU A 30 -42.68 -55.97 12.08
CA LEU A 30 -43.11 -55.81 10.68
C LEU A 30 -44.61 -55.62 10.26
N ALA A 31 -44.83 -54.48 9.58
CA ALA A 31 -45.14 -54.36 8.13
C ALA A 31 -46.54 -54.55 7.49
N ARG A 32 -46.68 -53.83 6.34
CA ARG A 32 -47.60 -54.03 5.18
C ARG A 32 -49.10 -53.70 5.39
N ASP A 33 -49.85 -53.18 4.39
CA ASP A 33 -49.49 -52.65 3.05
C ASP A 33 -50.51 -51.58 2.56
N ARG A 34 -50.23 -50.94 1.41
CA ARG A 34 -51.13 -50.45 0.32
C ARG A 34 -52.63 -50.20 0.57
N GLU A 35 -53.30 -49.22 -0.07
CA GLU A 35 -53.01 -48.24 -1.14
C GLU A 35 -54.19 -47.19 -1.04
N ARG A 36 -54.11 -45.89 -1.38
CA ARG A 36 -54.15 -45.37 -2.77
C ARG A 36 -54.19 -43.83 -2.88
N ARG A 37 -53.18 -43.25 -3.59
CA ARG A 37 -53.23 -42.12 -4.60
C ARG A 37 -53.97 -40.81 -4.22
N ARG A 38 -53.65 -39.59 -4.68
CA ARG A 38 -52.70 -38.88 -5.60
C ARG A 38 -53.02 -37.37 -5.34
N ARG A 39 -52.24 -36.31 -5.62
CA ARG A 39 -50.88 -35.95 -6.13
C ARG A 39 -50.68 -34.46 -5.69
N LYS A 40 -49.67 -33.64 -6.02
CA LYS A 40 -48.52 -33.67 -6.95
C LYS A 40 -47.45 -32.66 -6.45
N GLY A 41 -46.18 -32.92 -6.75
CA GLY A 41 -45.12 -31.91 -6.87
C GLY A 41 -44.32 -32.21 -8.14
N HIS A 42 -43.30 -31.41 -8.50
CA HIS A 42 -42.40 -31.71 -9.62
C HIS A 42 -40.98 -31.14 -9.44
N ARG A 43 -40.04 -31.72 -10.20
CA ARG A 43 -38.58 -31.52 -10.15
C ARG A 43 -38.05 -31.56 -11.60
N ALA A 44 -36.89 -30.97 -11.87
CA ALA A 44 -36.37 -30.78 -13.24
C ALA A 44 -35.77 -32.05 -13.88
N THR A 45 -35.65 -32.00 -15.21
CA THR A 45 -34.97 -32.96 -16.12
C THR A 45 -33.99 -32.19 -17.02
N ASP A 46 -33.27 -32.88 -17.91
CA ASP A 46 -32.59 -32.22 -19.02
C ASP A 46 -33.57 -31.77 -20.14
N SER A 47 -33.02 -31.27 -21.26
CA SER A 47 -33.77 -30.73 -22.39
C SER A 47 -34.45 -31.75 -23.32
N GLN A 48 -34.31 -33.06 -23.07
CA GLN A 48 -35.16 -34.09 -23.72
C GLN A 48 -35.87 -35.04 -22.74
N GLY A 49 -35.55 -34.99 -21.44
CA GLY A 49 -36.43 -35.45 -20.35
C GLY A 49 -35.91 -36.61 -19.50
N ASP A 50 -34.70 -37.11 -19.76
CA ASP A 50 -34.18 -38.32 -19.12
C ASP A 50 -33.40 -38.07 -17.81
N LEU A 51 -33.18 -39.16 -17.05
CA LEU A 51 -32.53 -39.19 -15.74
C LEU A 51 -31.60 -40.41 -15.66
N LEU A 52 -30.28 -40.24 -15.83
CA LEU A 52 -29.36 -41.37 -15.99
C LEU A 52 -28.03 -41.29 -15.20
N LEU A 53 -27.63 -42.47 -14.70
CA LEU A 53 -26.36 -42.90 -14.07
C LEU A 53 -26.23 -44.42 -14.39
N PRO A 54 -25.09 -45.13 -14.15
CA PRO A 54 -23.75 -44.87 -14.67
C PRO A 54 -22.98 -46.13 -15.18
N SER A 55 -22.03 -45.98 -16.12
CA SER A 55 -20.95 -46.95 -16.48
C SER A 55 -21.38 -48.31 -17.13
N PRO A 56 -20.47 -49.20 -17.64
CA PRO A 56 -19.01 -49.07 -17.91
C PRO A 56 -18.52 -49.58 -19.31
N HIS A 57 -17.18 -49.51 -19.52
CA HIS A 57 -16.31 -50.36 -20.37
C HIS A 57 -16.16 -50.20 -21.92
N ALA A 58 -14.90 -50.48 -22.33
CA ALA A 58 -14.41 -51.14 -23.56
C ALA A 58 -13.84 -50.31 -24.75
N ARG A 59 -12.72 -50.86 -25.29
CA ARG A 59 -11.85 -50.34 -26.36
C ARG A 59 -12.46 -50.54 -27.76
N SER A 60 -12.13 -49.67 -28.74
CA SER A 60 -11.28 -50.01 -29.91
C SER A 60 -11.29 -48.97 -31.05
N THR A 61 -10.40 -49.17 -32.03
CA THR A 61 -10.02 -48.35 -33.20
C THR A 61 -10.19 -49.18 -34.50
N PRO A 62 -9.90 -48.70 -35.75
CA PRO A 62 -9.81 -47.36 -36.36
C PRO A 62 -10.54 -47.29 -37.76
N ARG A 63 -10.12 -46.34 -38.63
CA ARG A 63 -10.34 -46.19 -40.09
C ARG A 63 -11.66 -45.51 -40.56
N ALA A 64 -11.77 -45.03 -41.81
CA ALA A 64 -10.94 -44.11 -42.63
C ALA A 64 -11.43 -44.10 -44.10
N SER A 65 -11.38 -42.92 -44.76
CA SER A 65 -11.60 -42.73 -46.21
C SER A 65 -13.06 -42.95 -46.69
N ARG A 66 -13.54 -42.48 -47.85
CA ARG A 66 -12.96 -41.73 -49.00
C ARG A 66 -14.11 -41.17 -49.89
N TYR A 67 -13.77 -40.39 -50.93
CA TYR A 67 -14.60 -40.12 -52.15
C TYR A 67 -15.86 -39.22 -51.97
N GLN A 68 -16.38 -38.52 -53.00
CA GLN A 68 -15.78 -37.94 -54.22
C GLN A 68 -16.76 -36.90 -54.84
N SER A 69 -16.23 -35.85 -55.48
CA SER A 69 -16.87 -35.02 -56.54
C SER A 69 -18.23 -34.35 -56.21
N ASP A 70 -18.83 -33.46 -57.02
CA ASP A 70 -18.58 -33.05 -58.41
C ASP A 70 -18.54 -31.54 -58.66
N SER A 71 -18.18 -31.16 -59.89
CA SER A 71 -17.94 -29.79 -60.33
C SER A 71 -19.13 -29.13 -61.03
N GLU A 72 -19.15 -27.79 -61.05
CA GLU A 72 -19.66 -27.08 -62.23
C GLU A 72 -18.89 -25.77 -62.51
N ARG A 73 -19.05 -25.21 -63.72
CA ARG A 73 -18.32 -24.04 -64.25
C ARG A 73 -19.31 -22.93 -64.60
N GLU A 74 -18.89 -21.67 -64.50
CA GLU A 74 -18.69 -20.80 -65.69
C GLU A 74 -18.11 -19.42 -65.31
N SER A 75 -17.95 -18.51 -66.28
CA SER A 75 -17.30 -17.20 -66.12
C SER A 75 -17.98 -16.10 -66.99
N PRO A 76 -17.36 -14.95 -67.32
CA PRO A 76 -17.62 -13.72 -66.56
C PRO A 76 -18.21 -12.57 -67.41
N ARG A 77 -18.83 -11.55 -66.78
CA ARG A 77 -19.19 -10.28 -67.45
C ARG A 77 -19.26 -9.05 -66.51
N LYS A 78 -19.04 -7.88 -67.12
CA LYS A 78 -19.11 -6.47 -66.65
C LYS A 78 -19.86 -5.66 -67.74
N PRO A 79 -20.14 -4.33 -67.63
CA PRO A 79 -20.54 -3.50 -66.48
C PRO A 79 -21.72 -2.52 -66.80
N ARG A 80 -22.23 -1.76 -65.81
CA ARG A 80 -22.87 -0.40 -65.88
C ARG A 80 -23.13 0.08 -64.42
N ALA A 81 -22.84 1.31 -63.97
CA ALA A 81 -23.41 2.65 -64.28
C ALA A 81 -24.84 2.85 -63.69
N ARG A 82 -25.27 3.98 -63.10
CA ARG A 82 -24.75 5.38 -63.00
C ARG A 82 -25.44 6.19 -61.86
N ARG A 83 -24.80 7.28 -61.39
CA ARG A 83 -25.28 8.52 -60.70
C ARG A 83 -24.72 8.75 -59.28
N GLU A 84 -24.56 9.96 -58.73
CA GLU A 84 -24.13 11.33 -59.17
C GLU A 84 -24.78 12.44 -58.29
N SER A 85 -24.02 12.97 -57.33
CA SER A 85 -24.07 14.36 -56.78
C SER A 85 -22.82 14.51 -55.88
N HIS A 86 -21.85 15.41 -56.08
CA HIS A 86 -21.84 16.89 -56.22
C HIS A 86 -22.44 17.59 -54.98
N SER A 87 -21.77 18.56 -54.33
CA SER A 87 -20.73 19.48 -54.84
C SER A 87 -19.59 19.86 -53.86
N HIS A 88 -18.47 20.28 -54.48
CA HIS A 88 -17.47 21.31 -54.14
C HIS A 88 -17.69 22.19 -52.87
N SER A 89 -16.73 22.51 -51.98
CA SER A 89 -15.28 22.87 -52.06
C SER A 89 -14.99 24.39 -52.18
N GLN A 90 -14.14 24.93 -51.29
CA GLN A 90 -12.90 25.68 -51.65
C GLN A 90 -12.09 26.14 -50.42
N SER A 91 -10.77 26.20 -50.58
CA SER A 91 -9.80 26.82 -49.64
C SER A 91 -9.51 28.27 -50.01
N ARG A 92 -9.07 29.11 -49.06
CA ARG A 92 -8.39 30.38 -49.40
C ARG A 92 -7.29 30.76 -48.41
N THR A 93 -6.05 30.80 -48.91
CA THR A 93 -4.90 31.46 -48.29
C THR A 93 -4.83 32.93 -48.69
N ARG A 94 -4.33 33.81 -47.82
CA ARG A 94 -3.76 35.11 -48.21
C ARG A 94 -2.73 35.61 -47.18
N THR A 95 -1.71 36.31 -47.67
CA THR A 95 -0.61 36.94 -46.91
C THR A 95 -0.49 38.44 -47.30
N THR A 96 0.53 39.14 -46.77
CA THR A 96 0.94 40.56 -47.02
C THR A 96 0.10 41.65 -46.33
N ASP A 97 0.67 42.77 -45.85
CA ASP A 97 2.04 43.10 -45.37
C ASP A 97 2.05 44.47 -44.61
N SER A 98 3.06 44.73 -43.77
CA SER A 98 3.44 46.02 -43.13
C SER A 98 2.46 46.69 -42.13
N GLY A 99 2.88 47.45 -41.11
CA GLY A 99 4.24 47.67 -40.57
C GLY A 99 4.33 48.78 -39.48
N SER A 100 5.47 48.79 -38.75
CA SER A 100 6.03 49.88 -37.92
C SER A 100 5.66 50.08 -36.42
N ALA A 101 6.73 50.06 -35.60
CA ALA A 101 7.02 50.84 -34.38
C ALA A 101 6.17 50.75 -33.08
N GLY A 102 6.77 50.15 -32.04
CA GLY A 102 6.40 50.34 -30.62
C GLY A 102 7.37 49.68 -29.63
N ARG A 103 8.21 50.46 -28.91
CA ARG A 103 9.13 49.95 -27.87
C ARG A 103 8.43 49.84 -26.50
N ARG A 104 8.62 48.74 -25.75
CA ARG A 104 9.23 48.72 -24.38
C ARG A 104 9.26 47.34 -23.70
N ASP A 105 10.31 47.18 -22.89
CA ASP A 105 10.49 46.34 -21.70
C ASP A 105 9.93 44.91 -21.66
N SER A 106 10.83 43.95 -21.84
CA SER A 106 10.68 42.57 -21.38
C SER A 106 10.81 42.45 -19.86
N ARG A 107 9.81 41.88 -19.20
CA ARG A 107 9.95 41.25 -17.87
C ARG A 107 9.33 39.86 -17.90
N VAL A 108 10.17 38.86 -18.14
CA VAL A 108 9.82 37.47 -17.81
C VAL A 108 9.73 37.39 -16.28
N ARG A 109 8.52 37.15 -15.76
CA ARG A 109 8.30 36.88 -14.34
C ARG A 109 8.14 35.37 -14.21
N ALA A 110 9.03 34.72 -13.46
CA ALA A 110 8.89 33.30 -13.18
C ALA A 110 7.56 33.05 -12.44
N GLU A 111 6.80 32.05 -12.90
CA GLU A 111 5.63 31.57 -12.18
C GLU A 111 6.10 30.77 -10.96
N GLN A 112 5.99 31.39 -9.79
CA GLN A 112 6.16 30.66 -8.53
C GLN A 112 4.94 29.75 -8.37
N GLN A 113 5.14 28.44 -8.52
CA GLN A 113 4.11 27.46 -8.20
C GLN A 113 3.73 27.59 -6.73
N ALA A 114 2.44 27.79 -6.46
CA ALA A 114 1.91 27.77 -5.10
C ALA A 114 1.75 26.31 -4.63
N PRO A 115 1.91 26.02 -3.33
CA PRO A 115 1.71 24.67 -2.80
C PRO A 115 0.28 24.18 -3.05
N LEU A 116 0.13 22.86 -3.20
CA LEU A 116 -1.14 22.21 -3.55
C LEU A 116 -2.24 22.51 -2.52
N SER A 117 -3.21 23.32 -2.90
CA SER A 117 -4.34 23.66 -2.04
C SER A 117 -5.36 22.51 -1.92
N LEU A 118 -6.12 22.50 -0.82
CA LEU A 118 -7.18 21.52 -0.52
C LEU A 118 -8.25 21.38 -1.63
N ASP A 119 -8.37 22.38 -2.51
CA ASP A 119 -9.27 22.37 -3.67
C ASP A 119 -8.86 21.34 -4.76
N ALA A 120 -7.61 20.87 -4.77
CA ALA A 120 -7.17 19.77 -5.62
C ALA A 120 -7.72 18.41 -5.14
N LEU A 121 -7.58 18.11 -3.85
CA LEU A 121 -8.13 16.90 -3.21
C LEU A 121 -9.65 16.81 -3.38
N GLY A 122 -10.36 17.93 -3.18
CA GLY A 122 -11.81 18.00 -3.38
C GLY A 122 -12.28 17.77 -4.83
N LYS A 123 -11.39 17.90 -5.82
CA LYS A 123 -11.68 17.58 -7.23
C LYS A 123 -11.50 16.10 -7.54
N LEU A 124 -10.51 15.44 -6.92
CA LEU A 124 -10.31 13.98 -7.00
C LEU A 124 -11.53 13.22 -6.46
N ASP A 125 -11.96 13.53 -5.23
CA ASP A 125 -13.12 12.87 -4.59
C ASP A 125 -14.41 13.06 -5.40
N LYS A 126 -14.58 14.22 -6.06
CA LYS A 126 -15.76 14.55 -6.87
C LYS A 126 -15.81 13.81 -8.22
N ALA A 127 -14.68 13.32 -8.73
CA ALA A 127 -14.64 12.40 -9.86
C ALA A 127 -15.00 10.97 -9.39
N ASN A 128 -14.32 10.49 -8.35
CA ASN A 128 -14.47 9.12 -7.84
C ASN A 128 -15.89 8.83 -7.33
N ALA A 129 -16.47 9.73 -6.53
CA ALA A 129 -17.84 9.59 -6.00
C ALA A 129 -18.95 9.65 -7.07
N LYS A 130 -18.62 9.96 -8.34
CA LYS A 130 -19.58 10.05 -9.45
C LYS A 130 -19.49 8.88 -10.44
N LYS A 131 -18.44 8.04 -10.36
CA LYS A 131 -18.30 6.82 -11.20
C LYS A 131 -18.93 5.55 -10.56
N SER A 132 -19.30 5.56 -9.28
CA SER A 132 -19.88 4.41 -8.55
C SER A 132 -21.37 4.12 -8.85
N GLY A 133 -21.76 4.10 -10.12
CA GLY A 133 -23.15 3.95 -10.58
C GLY A 133 -23.59 2.50 -10.78
N GLY A 134 -23.72 1.69 -9.71
CA GLY A 134 -24.20 0.31 -9.84
C GLY A 134 -24.57 -0.40 -8.53
N TRP A 135 -25.85 -0.78 -8.41
CA TRP A 135 -26.38 -1.83 -7.52
C TRP A 135 -26.04 -1.80 -6.01
N MET A 136 -26.84 -1.04 -5.25
CA MET A 136 -27.55 -1.63 -4.11
C MET A 136 -29.07 -1.50 -4.32
N GLY A 137 -29.80 -2.59 -4.06
CA GLY A 137 -31.25 -2.64 -4.28
C GLY A 137 -32.04 -1.99 -3.13
N ASN A 138 -32.85 -0.99 -3.47
CA ASN A 138 -34.06 -0.59 -2.74
C ASN A 138 -33.90 -0.03 -1.31
N ARG A 139 -33.07 1.00 -1.13
CA ARG A 139 -33.34 2.11 -0.19
C ARG A 139 -32.97 3.44 -0.83
N GLY A 140 -33.94 4.12 -1.44
CA GLY A 140 -33.76 5.47 -1.96
C GLY A 140 -33.77 6.51 -0.84
N TYR A 141 -32.73 7.33 -0.77
CA TYR A 141 -32.82 8.67 -0.19
C TYR A 141 -33.03 9.65 -1.33
N ASP A 142 -34.29 10.02 -1.56
CA ASP A 142 -34.62 11.05 -2.54
C ASP A 142 -34.31 12.42 -1.93
N TYR A 143 -33.47 13.21 -2.62
CA TYR A 143 -33.10 14.55 -2.15
C TYR A 143 -34.15 15.55 -2.65
N ASP A 144 -35.11 15.85 -1.79
CA ASP A 144 -36.21 16.78 -2.06
C ASP A 144 -35.71 18.10 -2.71
N GLU A 145 -36.40 18.60 -3.72
CA GLU A 145 -35.93 19.71 -4.56
C GLU A 145 -35.76 21.00 -3.74
N ASP A 146 -36.48 21.14 -2.62
CA ASP A 146 -36.32 22.25 -1.68
C ASP A 146 -35.00 22.18 -0.88
N TYR A 147 -34.45 20.98 -0.60
CA TYR A 147 -33.08 20.84 -0.06
C TYR A 147 -32.04 21.36 -1.06
N LEU A 148 -32.19 20.99 -2.35
CA LEU A 148 -31.31 21.47 -3.41
C LEU A 148 -31.43 22.99 -3.62
N LYS A 149 -32.61 23.58 -3.40
CA LYS A 149 -32.80 25.05 -3.42
C LYS A 149 -32.15 25.74 -2.22
N ASP A 150 -32.25 25.18 -1.02
CA ASP A 150 -31.64 25.80 0.17
C ASP A 150 -30.11 25.68 0.17
N VAL A 151 -29.55 24.56 -0.32
CA VAL A 151 -28.10 24.43 -0.58
C VAL A 151 -27.63 25.53 -1.55
N ARG A 152 -28.29 25.69 -2.71
CA ARG A 152 -27.95 26.74 -3.70
C ARG A 152 -28.03 28.16 -3.09
N ARG A 153 -29.03 28.45 -2.24
CA ARG A 153 -29.13 29.73 -1.49
C ARG A 153 -28.02 29.90 -0.44
N LYS A 154 -27.60 28.83 0.21
CA LYS A 154 -26.52 28.82 1.22
C LYS A 154 -25.16 29.06 0.56
N GLU A 155 -24.90 28.44 -0.59
CA GLU A 155 -23.72 28.69 -1.43
C GLU A 155 -23.68 30.14 -1.92
N GLU A 156 -24.77 30.65 -2.49
CA GLU A 156 -24.85 32.04 -2.99
C GLU A 156 -24.65 33.08 -1.87
N ARG A 157 -25.07 32.77 -0.63
CA ARG A 157 -24.78 33.63 0.55
C ARG A 157 -23.30 33.58 0.94
N LEU A 158 -22.72 32.38 1.06
CA LEU A 158 -21.31 32.21 1.42
C LEU A 158 -20.38 32.87 0.39
N GLU A 159 -20.71 32.81 -0.90
CA GLU A 159 -19.95 33.50 -1.94
C GLU A 159 -20.08 35.03 -1.84
N LYS A 160 -21.27 35.56 -1.52
CA LYS A 160 -21.45 37.00 -1.24
C LYS A 160 -20.72 37.46 0.03
N GLU A 161 -20.59 36.60 1.04
CA GLU A 161 -19.81 36.85 2.26
C GLU A 161 -18.31 36.85 1.94
N ARG A 162 -17.78 35.82 1.25
CA ARG A 162 -16.38 35.76 0.78
C ARG A 162 -16.00 36.99 -0.08
N MET A 163 -16.85 37.36 -1.04
CA MET A 163 -16.67 38.53 -1.90
C MET A 163 -16.78 39.87 -1.14
N ARG A 164 -17.33 39.88 0.08
CA ARG A 164 -17.35 41.05 0.97
C ARG A 164 -16.08 41.12 1.82
N GLU A 165 -15.63 39.99 2.37
CA GLU A 165 -14.38 39.90 3.13
C GLU A 165 -13.17 40.29 2.28
N GLU A 166 -13.06 39.77 1.05
CA GLU A 166 -12.01 40.13 0.09
C GLU A 166 -12.00 41.64 -0.22
N ARG A 167 -13.18 42.29 -0.25
CA ARG A 167 -13.32 43.75 -0.43
C ARG A 167 -12.95 44.54 0.81
N GLU A 168 -13.16 44.00 2.01
CA GLU A 168 -12.69 44.61 3.25
C GLU A 168 -11.18 44.44 3.43
N GLU A 169 -10.59 43.30 3.05
CA GLU A 169 -9.13 43.12 3.03
C GLU A 169 -8.45 44.08 2.05
N LYS A 170 -8.92 44.14 0.79
CA LYS A 170 -8.42 45.10 -0.22
C LYS A 170 -8.68 46.57 0.14
N ARG A 171 -9.51 46.84 1.16
CA ARG A 171 -9.65 48.15 1.79
C ARG A 171 -8.62 48.36 2.91
N LYS A 172 -8.46 47.39 3.82
CA LYS A 172 -7.45 47.39 4.91
C LYS A 172 -6.01 47.39 4.39
N GLU A 173 -5.77 46.81 3.21
CA GLU A 173 -4.51 46.87 2.45
C GLU A 173 -4.24 48.30 1.99
N LYS A 174 -5.15 48.90 1.20
CA LYS A 174 -5.04 50.30 0.73
C LYS A 174 -5.02 51.34 1.85
N GLU A 175 -5.53 51.00 3.03
CA GLU A 175 -5.47 51.84 4.22
C GLU A 175 -4.09 51.76 4.90
N ARG A 176 -3.47 50.57 4.93
CA ARG A 176 -2.05 50.39 5.33
C ARG A 176 -1.08 51.07 4.34
N ASP A 177 -1.23 50.85 3.03
CA ASP A 177 -0.43 51.52 1.98
C ASP A 177 -0.43 53.06 2.14
N ARG A 178 -1.56 53.62 2.59
CA ARG A 178 -1.73 55.06 2.84
C ARG A 178 -1.03 55.53 4.11
N VAL A 179 -1.01 54.72 5.17
CA VAL A 179 -0.28 55.03 6.41
C VAL A 179 1.23 54.95 6.15
N ASP A 180 1.70 53.85 5.56
CA ASP A 180 3.11 53.61 5.25
C ASP A 180 3.65 54.66 4.26
N GLY A 181 2.83 55.03 3.26
CA GLY A 181 3.13 56.13 2.34
C GLY A 181 3.22 57.50 3.02
N TRP A 182 2.47 57.73 4.11
CA TRP A 182 2.48 58.98 4.87
C TRP A 182 3.67 59.06 5.82
N GLU A 183 4.05 57.96 6.47
CA GLU A 183 5.30 57.88 7.26
C GLU A 183 6.54 58.00 6.37
N SER A 184 6.57 57.29 5.24
CA SER A 184 7.63 57.45 4.22
C SER A 184 7.72 58.89 3.69
N GLY A 185 6.59 59.61 3.63
CA GLY A 185 6.54 61.04 3.32
C GLY A 185 7.20 61.90 4.39
N LYS A 186 6.86 61.69 5.67
CA LYS A 186 7.47 62.39 6.81
C LYS A 186 8.98 62.16 6.88
N ASP A 187 9.45 60.94 6.69
CA ASP A 187 10.88 60.62 6.75
C ASP A 187 11.68 61.26 5.61
N LYS A 188 11.10 61.31 4.39
CA LYS A 188 11.69 62.05 3.27
C LYS A 188 11.74 63.56 3.55
N GLU A 189 10.75 64.13 4.23
CA GLU A 189 10.79 65.54 4.62
C GLU A 189 11.77 65.81 5.77
N ALA A 190 11.80 64.95 6.79
CA ALA A 190 12.76 65.02 7.90
C ALA A 190 14.21 64.92 7.39
N ARG A 191 14.47 64.00 6.45
CA ARG A 191 15.75 63.88 5.74
C ARG A 191 16.11 65.15 4.98
N ARG A 192 15.18 65.70 4.17
CA ARG A 192 15.39 67.00 3.47
C ARG A 192 15.66 68.17 4.43
N ARG A 193 14.99 68.21 5.59
CA ARG A 193 15.25 69.21 6.65
C ARG A 193 16.62 69.01 7.30
N ARG A 194 17.07 67.76 7.50
CA ARG A 194 18.40 67.41 8.03
C ARG A 194 19.52 67.71 7.03
N GLU A 195 19.29 67.46 5.75
CA GLU A 195 20.19 67.82 4.64
C GLU A 195 20.31 69.34 4.49
N LYS A 196 19.19 70.10 4.45
CA LYS A 196 19.22 71.58 4.47
C LYS A 196 19.95 72.14 5.70
N ARG A 197 19.81 71.54 6.88
CA ARG A 197 20.59 71.93 8.08
C ARG A 197 22.09 71.68 7.92
N LYS A 198 22.51 70.58 7.27
CA LYS A 198 23.93 70.37 6.91
C LYS A 198 24.40 71.41 5.89
N SER A 199 23.62 71.71 4.85
CA SER A 199 23.97 72.76 3.86
C SER A 199 24.15 74.13 4.53
N ALA A 200 23.26 74.51 5.45
CA ALA A 200 23.37 75.76 6.20
C ALA A 200 24.60 75.78 7.14
N ALA A 201 24.93 74.67 7.79
CA ALA A 201 26.13 74.56 8.62
C ALA A 201 27.43 74.68 7.81
N VAL A 202 27.47 74.13 6.59
CA VAL A 202 28.61 74.31 5.67
C VAL A 202 28.72 75.75 5.17
N ALA A 203 27.59 76.39 4.84
CA ALA A 203 27.57 77.81 4.45
C ALA A 203 27.99 78.76 5.59
N ALA A 204 27.73 78.41 6.85
CA ALA A 204 28.16 79.17 8.03
C ALA A 204 29.63 78.92 8.44
N GLY A 205 30.34 77.99 7.81
CA GLY A 205 31.72 77.64 8.15
C GLY A 205 32.81 78.54 7.52
N ALA A 206 32.43 79.51 6.70
CA ALA A 206 33.35 80.33 5.89
C ALA A 206 33.21 81.84 6.21
N GLY A 207 33.61 82.24 7.42
CA GLY A 207 33.67 83.64 7.84
C GLY A 207 34.28 83.78 9.23
N ALA A 208 35.43 84.44 9.35
CA ALA A 208 36.23 84.48 10.59
C ALA A 208 36.34 85.88 11.20
N GLY A 209 36.40 85.94 12.53
CA GLY A 209 36.89 87.09 13.32
C GLY A 209 35.82 88.01 13.91
N GLY A 210 35.91 88.31 15.22
CA GLY A 210 35.13 89.38 15.86
C GLY A 210 34.76 89.18 17.34
N ALA A 211 35.62 89.66 18.24
CA ALA A 211 35.38 90.16 19.61
C ALA A 211 34.17 89.71 20.48
N ALA A 212 34.51 89.13 21.64
CA ALA A 212 34.10 89.52 23.01
C ALA A 212 32.60 89.61 23.46
N ALA A 213 32.24 88.67 24.34
CA ALA A 213 31.54 88.81 25.64
C ALA A 213 30.43 89.87 25.89
N LEU A 214 29.27 89.41 26.41
CA LEU A 214 28.73 89.89 27.71
C LEU A 214 27.57 89.02 28.29
N MET A 215 27.14 89.38 29.51
CA MET A 215 26.36 88.63 30.50
C MET A 215 24.86 88.43 30.25
N ALA A 216 24.39 87.22 30.59
CA ALA A 216 23.29 86.84 31.51
C ALA A 216 21.87 87.48 31.53
N ALA A 217 20.91 86.59 31.86
CA ALA A 217 19.58 86.83 32.49
C ALA A 217 18.46 87.52 31.67
N GLY A 218 17.18 87.29 32.04
CA GLY A 218 16.05 88.09 31.50
C GLY A 218 14.69 87.40 31.29
N LYS A 219 14.07 86.90 32.36
CA LYS A 219 12.69 86.35 32.44
C LYS A 219 11.57 87.06 31.63
N THR A 220 10.63 86.23 31.15
CA THR A 220 9.14 86.36 31.19
C THR A 220 8.30 87.26 30.27
N ARG A 221 7.12 86.70 29.94
CA ARG A 221 5.80 87.30 29.61
C ARG A 221 5.63 88.00 28.24
N ARG A 222 4.42 88.28 27.74
CA ARG A 222 3.08 87.59 27.72
C ARG A 222 2.06 88.60 27.17
N GLY A 223 1.34 88.26 26.09
CA GLY A 223 0.22 89.02 25.53
C GLY A 223 0.42 89.24 24.02
N SER A 224 -0.54 89.08 23.10
CA SER A 224 -2.02 89.23 23.05
C SER A 224 -2.47 90.56 22.42
N VAL A 225 -3.70 90.59 21.88
CA VAL A 225 -4.34 91.65 21.06
C VAL A 225 -4.00 91.49 19.55
N VAL A 226 -4.92 91.26 18.57
CA VAL A 226 -6.33 91.68 18.27
C VAL A 226 -6.33 93.08 17.58
N GLU A 227 -7.00 93.42 16.47
CA GLU A 227 -8.11 92.83 15.68
C GLU A 227 -8.08 93.29 14.19
N SER A 228 -9.15 93.01 13.43
CA SER A 228 -9.61 93.63 12.16
C SER A 228 -8.86 93.27 10.85
N GLY A 229 -9.50 93.28 9.67
CA GLY A 229 -10.95 93.43 9.39
C GLY A 229 -11.29 93.43 7.88
N ASP A 230 -12.56 93.16 7.55
CA ASP A 230 -13.25 93.28 6.24
C ASP A 230 -12.75 92.50 4.99
N GLU A 231 -13.58 92.18 3.97
CA GLU A 231 -15.00 91.72 3.93
C GLU A 231 -15.33 91.17 2.50
N ARG A 232 -16.54 90.60 2.29
CA ARG A 232 -17.24 90.33 0.99
C ARG A 232 -16.82 89.07 0.18
N VAL A 233 -17.74 88.31 -0.48
CA VAL A 233 -19.22 88.40 -0.58
C VAL A 233 -19.91 87.06 -1.03
N ARG A 234 -20.99 86.64 -0.32
CA ARG A 234 -22.17 85.82 -0.75
C ARG A 234 -21.94 84.38 -1.31
N ARG A 235 -22.90 83.43 -1.45
CA ARG A 235 -24.24 82.99 -0.89
C ARG A 235 -24.52 81.60 -1.56
N ARG A 236 -25.39 80.67 -1.15
CA ARG A 236 -26.34 80.44 -0.02
C ARG A 236 -25.62 79.65 1.12
N ARG A 237 -26.16 78.99 2.17
CA ARG A 237 -27.47 78.46 2.66
C ARG A 237 -27.96 77.11 2.07
N GLY A 238 -28.43 76.14 2.89
CA GLY A 238 -28.67 76.20 4.35
C GLY A 238 -28.83 74.88 5.09
N SER A 239 -29.03 74.99 6.41
CA SER A 239 -29.05 73.94 7.44
C SER A 239 -30.46 73.51 7.81
N TRP A 240 -30.61 72.32 8.40
CA TRP A 240 -31.59 72.05 9.47
C TRP A 240 -30.95 71.15 10.54
N THR A 241 -31.42 71.31 11.78
CA THR A 241 -30.89 70.73 13.03
C THR A 241 -31.89 69.78 13.65
N ASP A 242 -31.45 68.83 14.48
CA ASP A 242 -31.89 68.81 15.90
C ASP A 242 -30.98 67.97 16.81
N THR A 243 -31.34 67.87 18.10
CA THR A 243 -30.49 67.49 19.24
C THR A 243 -31.17 66.44 20.17
N GLU A 244 -30.41 65.97 21.16
CA GLU A 244 -30.82 65.32 22.43
C GLU A 244 -31.18 63.80 22.53
N GLU A 245 -30.47 63.20 23.50
CA GLU A 245 -30.81 62.14 24.48
C GLU A 245 -31.48 60.78 24.14
N ARG A 246 -30.84 59.75 24.76
CA ARG A 246 -31.42 58.53 25.37
C ARG A 246 -32.18 57.52 24.51
N ARG A 247 -31.63 56.29 24.46
CA ARG A 247 -32.40 55.05 24.66
C ARG A 247 -31.57 53.93 25.30
N ARG A 248 -32.24 53.05 26.04
CA ARG A 248 -31.68 51.96 26.86
C ARG A 248 -31.26 50.74 26.01
N PRO A 249 -30.35 49.88 26.50
CA PRO A 249 -30.02 48.61 25.83
C PRO A 249 -31.21 47.64 25.83
N LYS A 250 -31.16 46.67 24.91
CA LYS A 250 -32.04 45.50 24.89
C LYS A 250 -31.22 44.21 24.84
N GLU A 251 -31.13 43.55 25.98
CA GLU A 251 -31.14 42.09 26.05
C GLU A 251 -32.51 41.56 25.54
N ASN A 252 -32.71 40.29 25.21
CA ASN A 252 -31.85 39.11 25.27
C ASN A 252 -32.27 38.11 24.17
N ARG A 253 -31.49 37.04 23.93
CA ARG A 253 -31.92 35.66 23.55
C ARG A 253 -30.82 34.85 22.85
N TYR A 254 -30.11 34.05 23.63
CA TYR A 254 -30.09 32.59 23.50
C TYR A 254 -30.06 32.01 24.92
N SER A 255 -30.75 30.90 25.18
CA SER A 255 -30.68 30.21 26.48
C SER A 255 -29.35 29.47 26.64
N ALA A 256 -29.03 29.04 27.88
CA ALA A 256 -27.88 28.19 28.13
C ALA A 256 -27.97 26.84 27.39
N GLU A 257 -29.20 26.31 27.24
CA GLU A 257 -29.47 25.08 26.49
C GLU A 257 -29.33 25.30 24.97
N GLU A 258 -29.86 26.41 24.43
CA GLU A 258 -29.66 26.77 23.00
C GLU A 258 -28.17 26.95 22.68
N MET A 259 -27.37 27.48 23.62
CA MET A 259 -25.93 27.60 23.47
C MET A 259 -25.21 26.25 23.57
N ALA A 260 -25.65 25.34 24.45
CA ALA A 260 -25.14 23.98 24.54
C ALA A 260 -25.46 23.16 23.27
N GLU A 261 -26.71 23.19 22.80
CA GLU A 261 -27.14 22.55 21.55
C GLU A 261 -26.37 23.08 20.34
N LYS A 262 -26.12 24.39 20.29
CA LYS A 262 -25.33 25.04 19.22
C LYS A 262 -23.84 24.72 19.29
N MET A 263 -23.29 24.37 20.46
CA MET A 263 -21.93 23.86 20.62
C MET A 263 -21.86 22.38 20.22
N GLU A 264 -22.81 21.55 20.68
CA GLU A 264 -22.95 20.14 20.30
C GLU A 264 -23.15 19.98 18.79
N ARG A 265 -24.00 20.81 18.16
CA ARG A 265 -24.16 20.83 16.70
C ARG A 265 -22.88 21.24 15.99
N LYS A 266 -22.13 22.24 16.49
CA LYS A 266 -20.81 22.59 15.94
C LYS A 266 -19.76 21.50 16.11
N ARG A 267 -19.87 20.67 17.15
CA ARG A 267 -19.04 19.47 17.34
C ARG A 267 -19.33 18.46 16.23
N ARG A 268 -20.60 18.13 16.04
CA ARG A 268 -21.09 17.21 14.99
C ARG A 268 -20.83 17.72 13.57
N GLU A 269 -20.91 19.03 13.34
CA GLU A 269 -20.54 19.65 12.06
C GLU A 269 -19.04 19.50 11.78
N ARG A 270 -18.16 19.62 12.79
CA ARG A 270 -16.71 19.41 12.66
C ARG A 270 -16.33 17.93 12.48
N GLU A 271 -16.95 17.05 13.26
CA GLU A 271 -16.83 15.59 13.10
C GLU A 271 -17.24 15.16 11.67
N ALA A 272 -18.31 15.77 11.12
CA ALA A 272 -18.76 15.56 9.74
C ALA A 272 -17.91 16.24 8.65
N GLU A 273 -17.09 17.25 8.97
CA GLU A 273 -16.06 17.79 8.06
C GLU A 273 -14.78 16.94 8.07
N GLN A 274 -14.37 16.42 9.22
CA GLN A 274 -13.20 15.52 9.32
C GLN A 274 -13.42 14.19 8.60
N ARG A 275 -14.66 13.65 8.60
CA ARG A 275 -15.08 12.50 7.79
C ARG A 275 -14.98 12.68 6.26
N LYS A 276 -14.58 13.85 5.74
CA LYS A 276 -14.50 14.15 4.30
C LYS A 276 -13.08 14.30 3.75
N ARG A 277 -12.04 13.95 4.50
CA ARG A 277 -10.64 13.98 4.04
C ARG A 277 -10.16 12.58 3.65
N ARG A 278 -10.70 12.03 2.57
CA ARG A 278 -10.36 10.68 2.10
C ARG A 278 -8.89 10.63 1.67
N VAL A 279 -8.19 9.58 2.10
CA VAL A 279 -6.83 9.25 1.63
C VAL A 279 -6.90 7.80 1.17
N VAL A 280 -6.69 7.59 -0.12
CA VAL A 280 -6.89 6.30 -0.80
C VAL A 280 -5.55 5.83 -1.36
N SER A 281 -4.93 4.86 -0.69
CA SER A 281 -4.15 3.81 -1.38
C SER A 281 -5.15 2.95 -2.17
N GLY A 282 -4.79 2.53 -3.38
CA GLY A 282 -5.75 2.03 -4.35
C GLY A 282 -5.08 1.63 -5.66
N PRO A 283 -5.04 0.34 -6.02
CA PRO A 283 -4.20 -0.18 -7.10
C PRO A 283 -4.41 0.43 -8.49
N LEU A 284 -5.56 1.06 -8.78
CA LEU A 284 -5.75 1.77 -10.05
C LEU A 284 -4.80 2.99 -10.20
N ALA A 285 -4.42 3.63 -9.08
CA ALA A 285 -3.42 4.69 -9.03
C ALA A 285 -1.98 4.12 -8.94
N GLU A 286 -1.81 2.91 -8.42
CA GLU A 286 -0.51 2.22 -8.29
C GLU A 286 -0.08 1.57 -9.62
N GLU A 287 -1.02 1.11 -10.43
CA GLU A 287 -0.82 0.66 -11.82
C GLU A 287 -0.95 1.82 -12.84
N GLY A 288 -1.16 3.05 -12.36
CA GLY A 288 -1.05 4.27 -13.16
C GLY A 288 -2.07 4.37 -14.30
N GLY A 289 -3.32 3.99 -14.03
CA GLY A 289 -4.39 3.91 -15.04
C GLY A 289 -4.56 5.20 -15.84
N VAL A 290 -4.34 5.14 -17.16
CA VAL A 290 -4.55 6.30 -18.05
C VAL A 290 -6.04 6.56 -18.22
N ASP A 291 -6.52 7.69 -17.68
CA ASP A 291 -7.94 8.10 -17.64
C ASP A 291 -8.45 8.59 -19.01
N ASP A 292 -8.53 7.69 -19.99
CA ASP A 292 -9.37 7.85 -21.20
C ASP A 292 -10.64 7.01 -21.04
N ASP A 293 -11.71 7.68 -20.58
CA ASP A 293 -13.01 7.11 -20.16
C ASP A 293 -13.80 6.37 -21.27
N SER A 294 -13.23 6.20 -22.47
CA SER A 294 -13.89 5.61 -23.64
C SER A 294 -13.77 4.08 -23.74
N GLU A 295 -12.58 3.50 -23.49
CA GLU A 295 -12.33 2.08 -23.76
C GLU A 295 -12.86 1.14 -22.67
N TYR A 296 -12.84 1.56 -21.40
CA TYR A 296 -13.33 0.75 -20.27
C TYR A 296 -14.81 0.36 -20.43
N ARG A 297 -15.64 1.28 -20.94
CA ARG A 297 -17.06 1.01 -21.23
C ARG A 297 -17.23 0.05 -22.40
N TYR A 298 -16.41 0.20 -23.45
CA TYR A 298 -16.43 -0.67 -24.64
C TYR A 298 -16.08 -2.12 -24.31
N MET A 299 -15.11 -2.33 -23.40
CA MET A 299 -14.68 -3.67 -22.95
C MET A 299 -15.73 -4.37 -22.08
N MET A 300 -16.46 -3.62 -21.24
CA MET A 300 -17.49 -4.19 -20.36
C MET A 300 -18.81 -4.50 -21.08
N GLU A 301 -19.19 -3.71 -22.09
CA GLU A 301 -20.48 -3.87 -22.81
C GLU A 301 -20.53 -5.11 -23.73
N LYS A 302 -19.43 -5.87 -23.87
CA LYS A 302 -19.34 -7.01 -24.83
C LYS A 302 -18.93 -8.37 -24.28
N ARG A 303 -18.86 -8.59 -22.97
CA ARG A 303 -18.62 -9.92 -22.37
C ARG A 303 -19.90 -10.62 -21.89
N GLY A 304 -20.79 -10.88 -22.84
CA GLY A 304 -21.99 -11.70 -22.64
C GLY A 304 -22.15 -12.80 -23.70
N GLY A 305 -21.66 -14.00 -23.41
CA GLY A 305 -22.04 -15.25 -24.09
C GLY A 305 -21.24 -15.68 -25.34
N ALA A 306 -21.03 -17.00 -25.43
CA ALA A 306 -20.64 -17.82 -26.59
C ALA A 306 -19.32 -17.50 -27.35
N GLY A 307 -18.57 -18.56 -27.67
CA GLY A 307 -17.31 -18.48 -28.41
C GLY A 307 -17.47 -18.46 -29.94
N SER A 308 -16.43 -18.01 -30.64
CA SER A 308 -16.28 -18.12 -32.10
C SER A 308 -14.82 -18.36 -32.51
N ALA A 309 -14.61 -18.85 -33.73
CA ALA A 309 -13.35 -19.44 -34.20
C ALA A 309 -12.24 -18.41 -34.56
N PRO A 310 -10.95 -18.80 -34.58
CA PRO A 310 -9.84 -17.86 -34.84
C PRO A 310 -9.84 -17.27 -36.25
N SER A 311 -9.34 -16.04 -36.36
CA SER A 311 -9.29 -15.27 -37.61
C SER A 311 -8.37 -15.88 -38.67
N GLN A 312 -8.82 -15.83 -39.93
CA GLN A 312 -8.02 -16.25 -41.08
C GLN A 312 -7.03 -15.14 -41.48
N TYR A 313 -5.76 -15.50 -41.68
CA TYR A 313 -4.76 -14.62 -42.28
C TYR A 313 -4.97 -14.54 -43.80
N SER A 314 -4.64 -13.40 -44.42
CA SER A 314 -4.71 -13.26 -45.87
C SER A 314 -3.62 -14.08 -46.58
N GLU A 315 -3.87 -14.45 -47.84
CA GLU A 315 -2.91 -15.24 -48.62
C GLU A 315 -1.58 -14.51 -48.84
N GLU A 316 -1.60 -13.18 -48.97
CA GLU A 316 -0.39 -12.35 -49.10
C GLU A 316 0.49 -12.38 -47.84
N GLU A 317 -0.11 -12.36 -46.65
CA GLU A 317 0.63 -12.51 -45.40
C GLU A 317 1.26 -13.90 -45.27
N LEU A 318 0.52 -14.95 -45.63
CA LEU A 318 1.02 -16.32 -45.65
C LEU A 318 2.16 -16.49 -46.66
N ALA A 319 2.08 -15.85 -47.84
CA ALA A 319 3.15 -15.82 -48.82
C ALA A 319 4.41 -15.09 -48.31
N ARG A 320 4.26 -13.92 -47.67
CA ARG A 320 5.36 -13.18 -47.03
C ARG A 320 6.02 -14.00 -45.91
N LYS A 321 5.24 -14.62 -45.01
CA LYS A 321 5.73 -15.49 -43.93
C LYS A 321 6.47 -16.72 -44.48
N LYS A 322 5.99 -17.36 -45.56
CA LYS A 322 6.68 -18.47 -46.25
C LYS A 322 8.04 -18.05 -46.83
N LYS A 323 8.13 -16.90 -47.53
CA LYS A 323 9.42 -16.37 -48.02
C LYS A 323 10.41 -16.09 -46.88
N LYS A 324 9.98 -15.42 -45.80
CA LYS A 324 10.83 -15.09 -44.66
C LYS A 324 11.35 -16.34 -43.93
N LYS A 325 10.50 -17.37 -43.75
CA LYS A 325 10.90 -18.65 -43.13
C LYS A 325 11.93 -19.42 -43.98
N LYS A 326 11.85 -19.37 -45.32
CA LYS A 326 12.85 -20.02 -46.20
C LYS A 326 14.23 -19.39 -46.09
N TRP A 327 14.32 -18.06 -46.00
CA TRP A 327 15.60 -17.35 -45.76
C TRP A 327 16.21 -17.65 -44.39
N ILE A 328 15.40 -17.73 -43.33
CA ILE A 328 15.88 -18.09 -41.99
C ILE A 328 16.49 -19.50 -41.97
N ILE A 329 15.86 -20.48 -42.65
CA ILE A 329 16.40 -21.85 -42.74
C ILE A 329 17.75 -21.86 -43.47
N ILE A 330 17.90 -21.11 -44.57
CA ILE A 330 19.17 -21.01 -45.31
C ILE A 330 20.28 -20.41 -44.43
N ALA A 331 19.97 -19.37 -43.66
CA ALA A 331 20.93 -18.76 -42.73
C ALA A 331 21.36 -19.74 -41.62
N VAL A 332 20.43 -20.47 -41.01
CA VAL A 332 20.73 -21.47 -39.98
C VAL A 332 21.60 -22.61 -40.52
N VAL A 333 21.28 -23.16 -41.71
CA VAL A 333 22.09 -24.21 -42.34
C VAL A 333 23.51 -23.71 -42.65
N SER A 334 23.65 -22.47 -43.10
CA SER A 334 24.97 -21.87 -43.37
C SER A 334 25.81 -21.71 -42.10
N ILE A 335 25.19 -21.32 -40.97
CA ILE A 335 25.86 -21.19 -39.67
C ILE A 335 26.29 -22.57 -39.13
N VAL A 336 25.44 -23.59 -39.24
CA VAL A 336 25.76 -24.95 -38.81
C VAL A 336 26.91 -25.54 -39.64
N ALA A 337 26.93 -25.30 -40.95
CA ALA A 337 28.05 -25.70 -41.82
C ALA A 337 29.37 -25.00 -41.43
N LEU A 338 29.32 -23.71 -41.08
CA LEU A 338 30.48 -22.95 -40.61
C LEU A 338 31.04 -23.51 -39.28
N LEU A 339 30.16 -23.80 -38.32
CA LEU A 339 30.55 -24.37 -37.02
C LEU A 339 31.16 -25.78 -37.17
N ALA A 340 30.63 -26.61 -38.08
CA ALA A 340 31.18 -27.93 -38.36
C ALA A 340 32.62 -27.90 -38.91
N ILE A 341 33.02 -26.82 -39.58
CA ILE A 341 34.38 -26.63 -40.11
C ILE A 341 35.35 -26.09 -39.04
N ILE A 342 34.87 -25.34 -38.04
CA ILE A 342 35.70 -24.71 -37.01
C ILE A 342 36.07 -25.69 -35.88
N ILE A 343 35.16 -26.57 -35.50
CA ILE A 343 35.31 -27.46 -34.32
C ILE A 343 36.55 -28.38 -34.36
N PRO A 344 37.00 -28.95 -35.51
CA PRO A 344 38.20 -29.79 -35.55
C PRO A 344 39.53 -29.09 -35.25
N ALA A 345 39.58 -27.76 -35.23
CA ALA A 345 40.83 -26.99 -35.16
C ALA A 345 41.22 -26.49 -33.75
N ALA A 346 40.38 -26.69 -32.73
CA ALA A 346 40.49 -26.04 -31.43
C ALA A 346 40.95 -26.96 -30.26
N ILE A 347 41.53 -28.13 -30.56
CA ILE A 347 42.04 -29.07 -29.53
C ILE A 347 43.56 -29.24 -29.68
N ILE A 348 44.34 -28.34 -29.07
CA ILE A 348 45.74 -28.52 -28.60
C ILE A 348 46.17 -27.26 -27.82
N ALA A 349 46.85 -27.48 -26.67
CA ALA A 349 47.35 -26.46 -25.71
C ALA A 349 46.26 -25.59 -25.00
N GLY A 350 46.47 -25.07 -23.78
CA GLY A 350 47.65 -25.08 -22.90
C GLY A 350 47.32 -25.34 -21.41
N LYS A 351 48.33 -25.25 -20.53
CA LYS A 351 48.27 -25.74 -19.13
C LYS A 351 47.91 -24.67 -18.07
N LYS A 352 47.51 -25.18 -16.90
CA LYS A 352 47.26 -24.47 -15.61
C LYS A 352 48.21 -23.32 -15.28
N LYS A 353 47.68 -22.31 -14.58
CA LYS A 353 48.31 -21.61 -13.45
C LYS A 353 47.27 -21.36 -12.35
N GLU A 354 47.72 -21.22 -11.11
CA GLU A 354 46.89 -20.88 -9.94
C GLU A 354 46.96 -19.37 -9.64
N PRO A 355 45.95 -18.78 -8.97
CA PRO A 355 45.92 -17.36 -8.63
C PRO A 355 46.78 -17.02 -7.41
N ALA A 356 47.23 -15.77 -7.32
CA ALA A 356 47.83 -15.21 -6.12
C ALA A 356 46.78 -14.40 -5.32
N GLU A 357 46.90 -14.38 -4.00
CA GLU A 357 46.01 -13.64 -3.10
C GLU A 357 46.30 -12.14 -3.11
N ASN A 358 45.25 -11.34 -2.88
CA ASN A 358 45.31 -10.19 -1.97
C ASN A 358 43.89 -9.78 -1.53
N ALA A 359 43.78 -9.29 -0.29
CA ALA A 359 42.54 -8.80 0.32
C ALA A 359 42.23 -7.35 -0.16
N SER A 360 41.13 -6.68 0.20
CA SER A 360 40.22 -6.86 1.34
C SER A 360 38.88 -6.13 1.13
N GLY A 361 37.82 -6.53 1.86
CA GLY A 361 36.66 -5.66 2.09
C GLY A 361 35.29 -6.22 1.68
N ALA A 362 34.94 -7.44 2.12
CA ALA A 362 33.61 -8.00 1.95
C ALA A 362 32.95 -8.27 3.31
N ALA A 363 31.67 -7.91 3.45
CA ALA A 363 30.83 -8.39 4.55
C ALA A 363 30.63 -9.92 4.45
N ALA A 364 30.28 -10.55 5.57
CA ALA A 364 30.35 -12.00 5.74
C ALA A 364 29.35 -12.80 4.88
N THR A 365 29.68 -13.00 3.60
CA THR A 365 29.16 -14.09 2.77
C THR A 365 29.83 -15.40 3.18
N GLY A 366 29.55 -15.83 4.41
CA GLY A 366 30.00 -17.11 4.91
C GLY A 366 29.49 -18.24 4.02
N THR A 367 30.40 -18.98 3.40
CA THR A 367 30.08 -20.30 2.82
C THR A 367 29.90 -21.29 3.97
N GLU A 368 28.85 -21.11 4.76
CA GLU A 368 28.50 -22.00 5.85
C GLU A 368 28.25 -23.40 5.29
N GLN A 369 29.12 -24.33 5.70
CA GLN A 369 28.91 -25.75 5.49
C GLN A 369 27.72 -26.20 6.37
N PRO A 370 26.88 -27.13 5.89
CA PRO A 370 25.73 -27.60 6.65
C PRO A 370 26.16 -28.20 8.01
N ALA A 371 25.64 -27.63 9.10
CA ALA A 371 26.04 -27.95 10.45
C ALA A 371 25.20 -29.12 11.01
N ASN A 372 25.66 -30.34 10.72
CA ASN A 372 24.93 -31.58 10.99
C ASN A 372 25.54 -32.47 12.09
N SER A 373 26.33 -31.90 13.00
CA SER A 373 27.05 -32.64 14.04
C SER A 373 26.14 -33.27 15.11
N ASN A 374 24.90 -32.79 15.28
CA ASN A 374 23.92 -33.44 16.16
C ASN A 374 23.36 -34.76 15.59
N LEU A 375 23.74 -35.15 14.36
CA LEU A 375 23.53 -36.50 13.82
C LEU A 375 24.65 -37.49 14.18
N GLU A 376 25.79 -37.03 14.71
CA GLU A 376 26.91 -37.89 15.04
C GLU A 376 26.53 -38.93 16.12
N GLY A 377 26.92 -40.18 15.91
CA GLY A 377 26.59 -41.31 16.80
C GLY A 377 25.13 -41.77 16.78
N LYS A 378 24.23 -41.16 15.99
CA LYS A 378 22.84 -41.62 15.85
C LYS A 378 22.72 -42.71 14.78
N ASP A 379 21.94 -43.75 15.08
CA ASP A 379 21.65 -44.80 14.10
C ASP A 379 20.65 -44.30 13.05
N ARG A 380 21.09 -44.23 11.79
CA ARG A 380 20.25 -43.87 10.64
C ARG A 380 19.08 -44.83 10.43
N ASN A 381 19.13 -46.05 10.98
CA ASN A 381 18.02 -46.99 10.91
C ASN A 381 16.86 -46.67 11.87
N SER A 382 17.00 -45.66 12.75
CA SER A 382 15.86 -45.17 13.55
C SER A 382 14.78 -44.52 12.68
N VAL A 383 15.06 -44.17 11.43
CA VAL A 383 14.08 -43.70 10.44
C VAL A 383 13.53 -44.91 9.67
N PRO A 384 12.20 -45.17 9.71
CA PRO A 384 11.56 -46.23 8.93
C PRO A 384 11.80 -46.05 7.43
N GLU A 385 11.87 -47.16 6.70
CA GLU A 385 12.24 -47.15 5.27
C GLU A 385 11.32 -46.28 4.40
N ALA A 386 10.03 -46.19 4.73
CA ALA A 386 9.05 -45.36 4.02
C ALA A 386 9.29 -43.84 4.16
N ASP A 387 10.02 -43.39 5.19
CA ASP A 387 10.23 -41.98 5.51
C ASP A 387 11.62 -41.47 5.12
N ARG A 388 12.54 -42.37 4.73
CA ARG A 388 13.93 -42.06 4.34
C ARG A 388 13.98 -41.17 3.10
N GLY A 389 14.82 -40.13 3.14
CA GLY A 389 14.85 -39.08 2.11
C GLY A 389 13.69 -38.07 2.16
N GLY A 390 12.65 -38.34 2.97
CA GLY A 390 11.46 -37.51 3.13
C GLY A 390 11.60 -36.47 4.24
N ILE A 391 10.51 -35.70 4.45
CA ILE A 391 10.49 -34.60 5.43
C ILE A 391 10.79 -35.01 6.88
N LEU A 392 10.64 -36.30 7.23
CA LEU A 392 10.93 -36.83 8.56
C LEU A 392 12.34 -37.44 8.71
N ASP A 393 13.12 -37.55 7.63
CA ASP A 393 14.51 -38.04 7.67
C ASP A 393 15.49 -36.87 7.84
N PRO A 394 16.12 -36.67 9.01
CA PRO A 394 17.05 -35.56 9.21
C PRO A 394 18.38 -35.75 8.49
N TRP A 395 18.73 -36.97 8.02
CA TRP A 395 19.83 -37.19 7.07
C TRP A 395 19.49 -36.76 5.63
N SER A 396 18.29 -36.22 5.39
CA SER A 396 17.85 -35.65 4.11
C SER A 396 17.66 -34.13 4.13
N TRP A 397 17.86 -33.49 5.28
CA TRP A 397 17.78 -32.05 5.46
C TRP A 397 19.13 -31.41 5.11
N TYR A 398 19.12 -30.12 4.75
CA TYR A 398 20.36 -29.38 4.52
C TYR A 398 21.10 -29.16 5.84
N ASP A 399 20.42 -28.55 6.82
CA ASP A 399 20.96 -28.19 8.13
C ASP A 399 20.08 -28.74 9.25
N THR A 400 20.70 -29.29 10.29
CA THR A 400 20.05 -29.88 11.47
C THR A 400 20.30 -29.09 12.77
N THR A 401 20.94 -27.92 12.69
CA THR A 401 21.20 -27.02 13.84
C THR A 401 19.93 -26.65 14.61
N ASP A 402 20.02 -26.67 15.94
CA ASP A 402 18.93 -26.41 16.91
C ASP A 402 17.66 -27.30 16.76
N PHE A 403 17.63 -28.27 15.84
CA PHE A 403 16.52 -29.21 15.69
C PHE A 403 16.67 -30.45 16.58
N ASN A 404 15.53 -30.95 17.05
CA ASN A 404 15.41 -32.30 17.60
C ASN A 404 15.35 -33.34 16.48
N VAL A 405 16.51 -33.91 16.15
CA VAL A 405 16.68 -34.95 15.12
C VAL A 405 16.25 -36.36 15.59
N THR A 406 15.51 -36.49 16.69
CA THR A 406 14.96 -37.78 17.15
C THR A 406 13.70 -38.09 16.36
N TYR A 407 13.69 -39.18 15.58
CA TYR A 407 12.60 -39.54 14.68
C TYR A 407 11.23 -39.60 15.40
N THR A 408 10.23 -38.97 14.80
CA THR A 408 8.81 -39.14 15.14
C THR A 408 7.92 -38.93 13.92
N SER A 409 6.87 -39.73 13.80
CA SER A 409 5.79 -39.57 12.81
C SER A 409 4.58 -38.77 13.34
N GLU A 410 4.66 -38.23 14.56
CA GLU A 410 3.57 -37.50 15.18
C GLU A 410 3.21 -36.21 14.43
N LYS A 411 1.90 -35.91 14.39
CA LYS A 411 1.31 -34.80 13.65
C LYS A 411 0.21 -34.14 14.48
N VAL A 412 0.11 -32.82 14.42
CA VAL A 412 -1.01 -32.04 14.97
C VAL A 412 -1.62 -31.22 13.83
N GLY A 413 -2.94 -31.24 13.66
CA GLY A 413 -3.57 -30.65 12.47
C GLY A 413 -3.09 -31.25 11.14
N GLY A 414 -2.56 -32.48 11.16
CA GLY A 414 -1.92 -33.13 9.99
C GLY A 414 -0.49 -32.64 9.69
N LEU A 415 0.02 -31.63 10.39
CA LEU A 415 1.37 -31.09 10.23
C LEU A 415 2.37 -31.77 11.19
N PRO A 416 3.59 -32.12 10.73
CA PRO A 416 4.55 -32.88 11.53
C PRO A 416 5.18 -32.04 12.65
N ILE A 417 5.45 -32.68 13.79
CA ILE A 417 6.24 -32.08 14.89
C ILE A 417 7.74 -32.42 14.83
N MET A 418 8.17 -33.22 13.85
CA MET A 418 9.58 -33.62 13.69
C MET A 418 10.51 -32.40 13.59
N GLY A 419 11.63 -32.44 14.30
CA GLY A 419 12.52 -31.29 14.49
C GLY A 419 12.20 -30.41 15.71
N LEU A 420 10.98 -30.45 16.28
CA LEU A 420 10.65 -29.64 17.45
C LEU A 420 11.26 -30.19 18.75
N ASN A 421 11.77 -29.27 19.57
CA ASN A 421 12.00 -29.52 20.98
C ASN A 421 10.66 -29.43 21.75
N SER A 422 10.44 -30.34 22.71
CA SER A 422 9.21 -30.44 23.51
C SER A 422 9.17 -29.46 24.69
N THR A 423 10.33 -29.00 25.17
CA THR A 423 10.44 -27.98 26.22
C THR A 423 10.62 -26.58 25.63
N TRP A 424 10.00 -25.56 26.23
CA TRP A 424 10.15 -24.16 25.85
C TRP A 424 10.17 -23.24 27.08
N ASN A 425 10.65 -22.00 26.92
CA ASN A 425 10.67 -20.99 27.98
C ASN A 425 10.12 -19.65 27.50
N ASP A 426 8.96 -19.24 28.04
CA ASP A 426 8.32 -17.95 27.76
C ASP A 426 8.76 -16.84 28.75
N ASP A 427 9.71 -17.10 29.65
CA ASP A 427 10.26 -16.11 30.60
C ASP A 427 11.38 -15.25 29.96
N VAL A 428 11.10 -14.73 28.76
CA VAL A 428 12.02 -13.89 27.99
C VAL A 428 11.30 -12.61 27.59
N GLN A 429 12.03 -11.48 27.70
CA GLN A 429 11.55 -10.13 27.45
C GLN A 429 12.36 -9.51 26.31
N ALA A 430 11.71 -9.00 25.26
CA ALA A 430 12.42 -8.44 24.11
C ALA A 430 13.29 -7.23 24.51
N ASN A 431 12.64 -6.17 25.00
CA ASN A 431 13.24 -4.90 25.42
C ASN A 431 12.68 -4.48 26.82
N GLY A 432 13.17 -3.39 27.40
CA GLY A 432 12.73 -2.93 28.72
C GLY A 432 11.28 -2.42 28.79
N ASP A 433 10.71 -1.99 27.66
CA ASP A 433 9.42 -1.31 27.56
C ASP A 433 8.23 -2.26 27.44
N VAL A 434 8.47 -3.52 27.04
CA VAL A 434 7.42 -4.53 26.82
C VAL A 434 7.48 -5.70 27.81
N PRO A 435 6.34 -6.30 28.19
CA PRO A 435 6.31 -7.47 29.06
C PRO A 435 7.00 -8.71 28.44
N ASN A 436 7.56 -9.58 29.29
CA ASN A 436 8.01 -10.93 28.91
C ASN A 436 6.85 -11.77 28.34
N LEU A 437 7.14 -12.80 27.54
CA LEU A 437 6.10 -13.57 26.82
C LEU A 437 5.05 -14.21 27.75
N LYS A 438 5.44 -14.65 28.95
CA LYS A 438 4.51 -15.09 30.01
C LYS A 438 3.43 -14.06 30.38
N LYS A 439 3.71 -12.76 30.27
CA LYS A 439 2.79 -11.66 30.59
C LYS A 439 2.08 -11.15 29.34
N THR A 440 0.81 -10.76 29.52
CA THR A 440 -0.03 -10.16 28.49
C THR A 440 0.58 -8.86 27.96
N PHE A 441 0.69 -8.75 26.63
CA PHE A 441 0.93 -7.47 25.95
C PHE A 441 -0.43 -6.80 25.73
N GLU A 442 -0.61 -5.57 26.21
CA GLU A 442 -1.91 -4.88 26.15
C GLU A 442 -2.08 -4.14 24.81
N TYR A 443 -2.37 -4.89 23.75
CA TYR A 443 -2.64 -4.37 22.41
C TYR A 443 -3.69 -3.23 22.42
N GLY A 444 -3.48 -2.24 21.56
CA GLY A 444 -4.27 -1.00 21.52
C GLY A 444 -3.88 0.04 22.57
N LYS A 445 -3.25 -0.37 23.70
CA LYS A 445 -2.56 0.55 24.62
C LYS A 445 -1.07 0.59 24.34
N MET A 446 -0.45 -0.59 24.30
CA MET A 446 0.93 -0.80 23.87
C MET A 446 0.97 -0.82 22.34
N LYS A 447 1.98 -0.18 21.76
CA LYS A 447 2.16 -0.09 20.31
C LYS A 447 3.05 -1.23 19.85
N VAL A 448 2.65 -1.92 18.79
CA VAL A 448 3.47 -2.93 18.12
C VAL A 448 4.64 -2.23 17.43
N ARG A 449 5.86 -2.68 17.71
CA ARG A 449 7.08 -2.26 17.01
C ARG A 449 7.75 -3.52 16.49
N GLY A 450 7.36 -3.90 15.28
CA GLY A 450 7.80 -5.14 14.66
C GLY A 450 8.62 -4.95 13.40
N VAL A 451 9.19 -6.05 12.92
CA VAL A 451 9.84 -6.13 11.61
C VAL A 451 9.41 -7.40 10.88
N ASN A 452 9.35 -7.31 9.56
CA ASN A 452 9.11 -8.46 8.71
C ASN A 452 10.41 -9.24 8.44
N VAL A 453 10.29 -10.55 8.23
CA VAL A 453 11.34 -11.39 7.65
C VAL A 453 10.93 -11.86 6.24
N GLY A 454 10.53 -10.89 5.40
CA GLY A 454 10.18 -11.08 4.00
C GLY A 454 11.34 -11.64 3.16
N GLY A 455 11.01 -12.25 2.02
CA GLY A 455 11.98 -12.97 1.17
C GLY A 455 12.59 -14.25 1.77
N TRP A 456 12.21 -14.68 2.99
CA TRP A 456 12.78 -15.86 3.65
C TRP A 456 12.10 -17.17 3.26
N LEU A 457 10.87 -17.41 3.72
CA LEU A 457 10.10 -18.65 3.47
C LEU A 457 9.14 -18.54 2.28
N ASN A 458 9.21 -17.42 1.58
CA ASN A 458 8.41 -17.01 0.45
C ASN A 458 9.31 -16.08 -0.38
N ILE A 459 9.69 -16.47 -1.60
CA ILE A 459 10.80 -15.86 -2.33
C ILE A 459 10.35 -14.63 -3.13
N GLU A 460 11.12 -13.54 -2.98
CA GLU A 460 10.80 -12.24 -3.56
C GLU A 460 11.98 -11.68 -4.38
N PRO A 461 11.80 -11.33 -5.66
CA PRO A 461 12.91 -10.96 -6.53
C PRO A 461 13.68 -9.70 -6.14
N PHE A 462 13.05 -8.72 -5.48
CA PHE A 462 13.74 -7.48 -5.09
C PHE A 462 14.55 -7.64 -3.78
N ILE A 463 14.13 -8.58 -2.92
CA ILE A 463 14.82 -8.95 -1.68
C ILE A 463 15.98 -9.90 -1.99
N THR A 464 15.76 -10.85 -2.93
CA THR A 464 16.69 -11.93 -3.30
C THR A 464 17.03 -11.97 -4.81
N PRO A 465 17.49 -10.85 -5.42
CA PRO A 465 17.75 -10.75 -6.85
C PRO A 465 18.72 -11.80 -7.42
N SER A 466 19.66 -12.34 -6.62
CA SER A 466 20.63 -13.34 -7.08
C SER A 466 20.01 -14.63 -7.62
N PHE A 467 18.78 -14.96 -7.23
CA PHE A 467 18.04 -16.09 -7.79
C PHE A 467 17.53 -15.82 -9.22
N PHE A 468 17.32 -14.56 -9.58
CA PHE A 468 16.65 -14.11 -10.81
C PHE A 468 17.61 -13.50 -11.84
N GLU A 469 18.59 -12.70 -11.41
CA GLU A 469 19.51 -11.92 -12.28
C GLU A 469 20.26 -12.74 -13.35
N LYS A 470 20.52 -14.03 -13.08
CA LYS A 470 21.22 -14.93 -14.00
C LYS A 470 20.37 -15.40 -15.19
N TYR A 471 19.06 -15.16 -15.17
CA TYR A 471 18.13 -15.60 -16.22
C TYR A 471 17.79 -14.44 -17.17
N GLY A 472 17.76 -14.72 -18.48
CA GLY A 472 17.37 -13.73 -19.47
C GLY A 472 15.84 -13.56 -19.55
N VAL A 473 15.38 -12.40 -20.03
CA VAL A 473 13.95 -12.08 -20.27
C VAL A 473 13.18 -13.22 -20.97
N ARG A 474 13.84 -13.93 -21.90
CA ARG A 474 13.26 -15.07 -22.65
C ARG A 474 12.94 -16.31 -21.82
N GLU A 475 13.52 -16.44 -20.63
CA GLU A 475 13.29 -17.55 -19.72
C GLU A 475 12.12 -17.28 -18.77
N ASN A 476 11.70 -16.02 -18.64
CA ASN A 476 10.53 -15.57 -17.88
C ASN A 476 10.49 -16.13 -16.45
N ILE A 477 11.61 -16.00 -15.73
CA ILE A 477 11.71 -16.33 -14.31
C ILE A 477 11.44 -15.04 -13.52
N ILE A 478 10.29 -14.99 -12.86
CA ILE A 478 9.70 -13.75 -12.32
C ILE A 478 9.21 -13.87 -10.87
N ASP A 479 9.07 -15.10 -10.37
CA ASP A 479 8.48 -15.46 -9.07
C ASP A 479 8.99 -16.86 -8.61
N GLU A 480 8.60 -17.31 -7.41
CA GLU A 480 8.99 -18.63 -6.88
C GLU A 480 8.45 -19.78 -7.75
N TRP A 481 7.23 -19.65 -8.28
CA TRP A 481 6.59 -20.62 -9.17
C TRP A 481 7.45 -20.92 -10.42
N THR A 482 7.85 -19.88 -11.16
CA THR A 482 8.67 -20.00 -12.37
C THR A 482 10.10 -20.40 -12.03
N LEU A 483 10.68 -19.91 -10.94
CA LEU A 483 12.01 -20.32 -10.45
C LEU A 483 12.06 -21.83 -10.19
N CYS A 484 11.11 -22.38 -9.46
CA CYS A 484 11.09 -23.81 -9.15
C CYS A 484 10.63 -24.69 -10.33
N THR A 485 9.78 -24.17 -11.22
CA THR A 485 9.52 -24.81 -12.53
C THR A 485 10.80 -24.95 -13.35
N LYS A 486 11.66 -23.91 -13.34
CA LYS A 486 12.93 -23.87 -14.08
C LYS A 486 14.04 -24.73 -13.48
N LEU A 487 14.11 -24.81 -12.15
CA LEU A 487 15.09 -25.64 -11.43
C LEU A 487 14.69 -27.12 -11.40
N GLY A 488 13.39 -27.42 -11.37
CA GLY A 488 12.85 -28.74 -11.08
C GLY A 488 12.96 -29.11 -9.59
N ALA A 489 12.05 -29.96 -9.11
CA ALA A 489 11.82 -30.21 -7.69
C ALA A 489 13.09 -30.48 -6.85
N ALA A 490 14.02 -31.31 -7.35
CA ALA A 490 15.25 -31.64 -6.61
C ALA A 490 16.18 -30.43 -6.42
N LYS A 491 16.41 -29.63 -7.46
CA LYS A 491 17.30 -28.45 -7.37
C LYS A 491 16.60 -27.24 -6.76
N CYS A 492 15.28 -27.13 -6.92
CA CYS A 492 14.44 -26.22 -6.16
C CYS A 492 14.55 -26.50 -4.64
N LYS A 493 14.39 -27.76 -4.20
CA LYS A 493 14.63 -28.17 -2.79
C LYS A 493 16.04 -27.77 -2.34
N GLU A 494 17.08 -28.18 -3.05
CA GLU A 494 18.47 -27.91 -2.66
C GLU A 494 18.76 -26.40 -2.52
N THR A 495 18.23 -25.59 -3.45
CA THR A 495 18.45 -24.13 -3.48
C THR A 495 17.68 -23.43 -2.37
N LEU A 496 16.38 -23.70 -2.25
CA LEU A 496 15.52 -23.03 -1.28
C LEU A 496 15.76 -23.53 0.15
N GLU A 497 16.09 -24.81 0.36
CA GLU A 497 16.38 -25.30 1.71
C GLU A 497 17.66 -24.67 2.28
N LYS A 498 18.70 -24.48 1.44
CA LYS A 498 19.89 -23.72 1.84
C LYS A 498 19.54 -22.26 2.19
N HIS A 499 18.68 -21.62 1.41
CA HIS A 499 18.20 -20.26 1.68
C HIS A 499 17.46 -20.16 3.02
N TYR A 500 16.51 -21.08 3.26
CA TYR A 500 15.76 -21.15 4.52
C TYR A 500 16.66 -21.37 5.74
N ALA A 501 17.79 -22.08 5.56
CA ALA A 501 18.77 -22.30 6.63
C ALA A 501 19.63 -21.06 6.94
N THR A 502 20.01 -20.27 5.93
CA THR A 502 21.10 -19.27 6.04
C THR A 502 20.65 -17.81 6.01
N PHE A 503 19.60 -17.45 5.26
CA PHE A 503 19.21 -16.05 5.03
C PHE A 503 18.65 -15.35 6.28
N ILE A 504 17.81 -16.05 7.04
CA ILE A 504 17.31 -15.64 8.35
C ILE A 504 17.63 -16.75 9.34
N ASN A 505 18.40 -16.41 10.38
CA ASN A 505 19.03 -17.37 11.29
C ASN A 505 18.94 -16.88 12.75
N LYS A 506 19.60 -17.60 13.67
CA LYS A 506 19.52 -17.33 15.12
C LYS A 506 20.02 -15.93 15.48
N GLN A 507 21.09 -15.50 14.81
CA GLN A 507 21.74 -14.20 14.96
C GLN A 507 20.83 -13.08 14.43
N THR A 508 20.03 -13.33 13.37
CA THR A 508 18.99 -12.40 12.91
C THR A 508 18.03 -12.02 14.03
N PHE A 509 17.41 -13.00 14.71
CA PHE A 509 16.45 -12.71 15.79
C PHE A 509 17.10 -12.01 17.00
N SER A 510 18.38 -12.29 17.29
CA SER A 510 19.12 -11.56 18.33
C SER A 510 19.48 -10.13 17.93
N ALA A 511 19.75 -9.87 16.65
CA ALA A 511 19.96 -8.52 16.12
C ALA A 511 18.65 -7.71 16.07
N ILE A 512 17.53 -8.34 15.70
CA ILE A 512 16.18 -7.76 15.78
C ILE A 512 15.88 -7.30 17.22
N ARG A 513 16.13 -8.17 18.22
CA ARG A 513 15.99 -7.80 19.63
C ARG A 513 16.93 -6.65 20.04
N ALA A 514 18.18 -6.65 19.57
CA ALA A 514 19.14 -5.59 19.86
C ALA A 514 18.72 -4.22 19.28
N ALA A 515 18.03 -4.21 18.14
CA ALA A 515 17.36 -3.05 17.57
C ALA A 515 16.05 -2.66 18.29
N GLY A 516 15.74 -3.28 19.42
CA GLY A 516 14.63 -2.90 20.30
C GLY A 516 13.24 -3.33 19.83
N PHE A 517 13.12 -4.08 18.74
CA PHE A 517 11.83 -4.63 18.30
C PHE A 517 11.17 -5.50 19.37
N ASP A 518 9.84 -5.59 19.34
CA ASP A 518 9.04 -6.44 20.22
C ASP A 518 8.22 -7.52 19.49
N HIS A 519 8.04 -7.39 18.16
CA HIS A 519 7.37 -8.37 17.31
C HIS A 519 8.18 -8.73 16.05
N VAL A 520 7.90 -9.90 15.47
CA VAL A 520 8.34 -10.31 14.12
C VAL A 520 7.15 -10.84 13.34
N ARG A 521 6.96 -10.37 12.10
CA ARG A 521 5.99 -10.92 11.14
C ARG A 521 6.74 -11.86 10.19
N ILE A 522 6.23 -13.08 10.03
CA ILE A 522 6.90 -14.15 9.28
C ILE A 522 6.02 -14.56 8.08
N PRO A 523 6.29 -14.01 6.87
CA PRO A 523 5.62 -14.39 5.63
C PRO A 523 5.89 -15.84 5.21
N PHE A 524 4.85 -16.55 4.76
CA PHE A 524 4.95 -17.86 4.11
C PHE A 524 3.82 -18.11 3.11
N GLY A 525 4.11 -18.88 2.07
CA GLY A 525 3.13 -19.39 1.12
C GLY A 525 2.45 -20.70 1.55
N TYR A 526 1.29 -21.00 0.96
CA TYR A 526 0.50 -22.20 1.27
C TYR A 526 1.28 -23.53 1.11
N TRP A 527 2.29 -23.57 0.23
CA TRP A 527 3.15 -24.73 -0.02
C TRP A 527 4.01 -25.17 1.19
N MET A 528 4.16 -24.30 2.19
CA MET A 528 4.69 -24.68 3.50
C MET A 528 3.81 -25.74 4.22
N VAL A 529 2.50 -25.76 3.94
CA VAL A 529 1.52 -26.67 4.54
C VAL A 529 1.10 -27.76 3.57
N GLU A 530 0.81 -27.43 2.31
CA GLU A 530 0.32 -28.38 1.31
C GLU A 530 0.54 -27.86 -0.12
N THR A 531 0.82 -28.76 -1.05
CA THR A 531 0.91 -28.47 -2.50
C THR A 531 -0.16 -29.25 -3.24
N TYR A 532 -0.69 -28.70 -4.33
CA TYR A 532 -1.73 -29.30 -5.17
C TYR A 532 -1.19 -29.73 -6.53
N ASP A 533 -1.98 -30.51 -7.28
CA ASP A 533 -1.60 -31.02 -8.60
C ASP A 533 -1.25 -29.89 -9.56
N GLY A 534 0.00 -29.90 -10.05
CA GLY A 534 0.56 -28.88 -10.95
C GLY A 534 1.45 -27.84 -10.27
N ASP A 535 1.55 -27.84 -8.93
CA ASP A 535 2.44 -26.94 -8.20
C ASP A 535 3.93 -27.32 -8.39
N PRO A 536 4.84 -26.35 -8.63
CA PRO A 536 6.28 -26.58 -8.75
C PRO A 536 7.04 -26.41 -7.42
N TYR A 537 6.36 -25.93 -6.36
CA TYR A 537 6.95 -25.57 -5.08
C TYR A 537 7.55 -26.76 -4.31
N VAL A 538 8.37 -26.49 -3.29
CA VAL A 538 8.89 -27.53 -2.38
C VAL A 538 7.87 -27.83 -1.28
N PRO A 539 7.24 -29.01 -1.23
CA PRO A 539 6.23 -29.30 -0.21
C PRO A 539 6.85 -29.41 1.19
N GLN A 540 6.31 -28.67 2.16
CA GLN A 540 6.58 -28.78 3.60
C GLN A 540 8.06 -28.66 4.05
N VAL A 541 8.98 -28.21 3.20
CA VAL A 541 10.40 -28.04 3.58
C VAL A 541 10.60 -26.77 4.40
N SER A 542 9.94 -25.65 4.06
CA SER A 542 9.95 -24.41 4.84
C SER A 542 9.35 -24.57 6.24
N TRP A 543 8.46 -25.56 6.45
CA TRP A 543 7.77 -25.80 7.72
C TRP A 543 8.70 -25.96 8.94
N ARG A 544 9.80 -26.73 8.80
CA ARG A 544 10.76 -26.87 9.91
C ARG A 544 11.50 -25.57 10.20
N TYR A 545 11.85 -24.80 9.17
CA TYR A 545 12.55 -23.51 9.33
C TYR A 545 11.62 -22.44 9.93
N PHE A 546 10.34 -22.42 9.56
CA PHE A 546 9.30 -21.61 10.19
C PHE A 546 9.19 -21.87 11.71
N LEU A 547 9.06 -23.15 12.08
CA LEU A 547 9.00 -23.56 13.49
C LEU A 547 10.28 -23.18 14.24
N ARG A 548 11.46 -23.34 13.62
CA ARG A 548 12.75 -22.89 14.19
C ARG A 548 12.81 -21.37 14.37
N GLY A 549 12.24 -20.60 13.45
CA GLY A 549 12.08 -19.14 13.57
C GLY A 549 11.21 -18.73 14.76
N ILE A 550 10.12 -19.45 15.03
CA ILE A 550 9.27 -19.23 16.21
C ILE A 550 10.04 -19.54 17.50
N GLU A 551 10.90 -20.57 17.52
CA GLU A 551 11.79 -20.85 18.66
C GLU A 551 12.87 -19.76 18.83
N TYR A 552 13.46 -19.24 17.75
CA TYR A 552 14.41 -18.12 17.79
C TYR A 552 13.76 -16.80 18.25
N ALA A 553 12.51 -16.54 17.86
CA ALA A 553 11.71 -15.42 18.35
C ALA A 553 11.47 -15.56 19.87
N ARG A 554 11.04 -16.75 20.34
CA ARG A 554 10.86 -17.03 21.77
C ARG A 554 12.15 -16.85 22.58
N GLN A 555 13.28 -17.38 22.10
CA GLN A 555 14.60 -17.21 22.72
C GLN A 555 15.03 -15.74 22.86
N ASN A 556 14.44 -14.84 22.07
CA ASN A 556 14.66 -13.41 22.11
C ASN A 556 13.51 -12.60 22.73
N GLY A 557 12.44 -13.25 23.21
CA GLY A 557 11.28 -12.58 23.80
C GLY A 557 10.40 -11.81 22.80
N LEU A 558 10.64 -12.00 21.51
CA LEU A 558 9.92 -11.38 20.39
C LEU A 558 8.61 -12.13 20.14
N ARG A 559 7.50 -11.41 20.00
CA ARG A 559 6.18 -11.98 19.68
C ARG A 559 6.04 -12.19 18.17
N VAL A 560 5.23 -13.16 17.75
CA VAL A 560 5.12 -13.56 16.34
C VAL A 560 3.74 -13.25 15.77
N ASN A 561 3.74 -12.62 14.60
CA ASN A 561 2.62 -12.60 13.67
C ASN A 561 2.85 -13.65 12.57
N LEU A 562 1.98 -14.66 12.49
CA LEU A 562 1.99 -15.60 11.37
C LEU A 562 1.42 -14.88 10.15
N ASP A 563 2.12 -14.86 9.02
CA ASP A 563 1.66 -14.14 7.84
C ASP A 563 1.47 -15.06 6.63
N MET A 564 0.19 -15.21 6.25
CA MET A 564 -0.29 -16.13 5.25
C MET A 564 -0.24 -15.43 3.88
N HIS A 565 0.97 -15.41 3.32
CA HIS A 565 1.40 -14.43 2.32
C HIS A 565 1.08 -14.80 0.87
N GLY A 566 0.97 -16.10 0.57
CA GLY A 566 0.57 -16.61 -0.75
C GLY A 566 -0.56 -17.63 -0.63
N ALA A 567 -1.75 -17.30 -1.16
CA ALA A 567 -2.91 -18.18 -1.17
C ALA A 567 -2.93 -19.11 -2.41
N PRO A 568 -3.61 -20.27 -2.37
CA PRO A 568 -3.81 -21.13 -3.53
C PRO A 568 -4.42 -20.35 -4.71
N GLY A 569 -3.76 -20.38 -5.87
CA GLY A 569 -4.19 -19.65 -7.05
C GLY A 569 -3.84 -18.16 -7.09
N SER A 570 -3.14 -17.61 -6.08
CA SER A 570 -2.85 -16.18 -5.88
C SER A 570 -4.09 -15.30 -5.60
N GLN A 571 -3.95 -14.41 -4.62
CA GLN A 571 -4.96 -13.44 -4.17
C GLN A 571 -4.79 -12.03 -4.76
N ASN A 572 -3.67 -11.75 -5.44
CA ASN A 572 -3.32 -10.41 -5.93
C ASN A 572 -2.63 -10.38 -7.30
N GLY A 573 -2.15 -11.51 -7.83
CA GLY A 573 -1.48 -11.58 -9.13
C GLY A 573 -0.05 -11.05 -9.13
N TRP A 574 0.52 -10.74 -7.96
CA TRP A 574 1.88 -10.20 -7.81
C TRP A 574 2.88 -11.29 -7.38
N ASN A 575 4.17 -11.10 -7.71
CA ASN A 575 5.21 -12.12 -7.57
C ASN A 575 5.40 -12.67 -6.14
N HIS A 576 5.30 -11.81 -5.13
CA HIS A 576 5.43 -12.14 -3.72
C HIS A 576 4.29 -13.05 -3.20
N SER A 577 3.15 -13.20 -3.88
CA SER A 577 2.18 -14.28 -3.55
C SER A 577 2.64 -15.69 -3.99
N GLY A 578 3.89 -15.80 -4.46
CA GLY A 578 4.52 -16.99 -5.04
C GLY A 578 4.33 -17.13 -6.55
N ARG A 579 3.27 -16.51 -7.09
CA ARG A 579 2.85 -16.65 -8.49
C ARG A 579 2.23 -15.36 -9.04
N GLN A 580 2.96 -14.72 -9.95
CA GLN A 580 2.52 -13.53 -10.68
C GLN A 580 1.52 -13.92 -11.79
N GLY A 581 0.53 -13.07 -12.07
CA GLY A 581 -0.41 -13.21 -13.18
C GLY A 581 -1.88 -13.21 -12.77
N VAL A 582 -2.63 -14.23 -13.20
CA VAL A 582 -4.09 -14.31 -12.99
C VAL A 582 -4.42 -14.66 -11.54
N ILE A 583 -5.23 -13.83 -10.89
CA ILE A 583 -5.84 -14.09 -9.58
C ILE A 583 -6.84 -15.25 -9.72
N GLY A 584 -6.52 -16.39 -9.11
CA GLY A 584 -7.33 -17.61 -9.11
C GLY A 584 -7.90 -17.99 -7.74
N TRP A 585 -7.65 -17.20 -6.70
CA TRP A 585 -8.34 -17.31 -5.41
C TRP A 585 -9.65 -16.51 -5.47
N LEU A 586 -10.78 -17.13 -5.09
CA LEU A 586 -12.14 -16.54 -5.16
C LEU A 586 -12.58 -16.05 -6.57
N ASN A 587 -11.81 -16.34 -7.62
CA ASN A 587 -12.06 -15.90 -9.00
C ASN A 587 -11.69 -17.01 -10.00
N GLY A 588 -12.25 -16.95 -11.22
CA GLY A 588 -12.10 -17.99 -12.24
C GLY A 588 -12.89 -19.28 -11.93
N THR A 589 -12.68 -20.32 -12.75
CA THR A 589 -13.40 -21.61 -12.62
C THR A 589 -13.08 -22.34 -11.33
N ASP A 590 -11.87 -22.14 -10.81
CA ASP A 590 -11.33 -22.89 -9.67
C ASP A 590 -11.39 -22.05 -8.37
N GLY A 591 -12.00 -20.86 -8.43
CA GLY A 591 -12.00 -19.85 -7.36
C GLY A 591 -12.55 -20.38 -6.03
N ASP A 592 -13.69 -21.07 -6.06
CA ASP A 592 -14.28 -21.73 -4.88
C ASP A 592 -13.40 -22.90 -4.37
N THR A 593 -12.77 -23.65 -5.27
CA THR A 593 -11.86 -24.75 -4.90
C THR A 593 -10.61 -24.23 -4.21
N ASN A 594 -10.03 -23.14 -4.72
CA ASN A 594 -8.88 -22.47 -4.11
C ASN A 594 -9.24 -21.77 -2.79
N ALA A 595 -10.46 -21.22 -2.70
CA ALA A 595 -10.99 -20.67 -1.46
C ALA A 595 -11.20 -21.73 -0.38
N GLN A 596 -11.68 -22.93 -0.73
CA GLN A 596 -11.80 -24.06 0.20
C GLN A 596 -10.42 -24.60 0.61
N ARG A 597 -9.51 -24.82 -0.34
CA ARG A 597 -8.10 -25.19 -0.07
C ARG A 597 -7.45 -24.26 0.96
N TRP A 598 -7.72 -22.96 0.88
CA TRP A 598 -7.19 -21.98 1.83
C TRP A 598 -7.80 -22.09 3.23
N LEU A 599 -9.10 -22.42 3.34
CA LEU A 599 -9.73 -22.77 4.62
C LEU A 599 -9.17 -24.09 5.19
N ASP A 600 -8.86 -25.07 4.34
CA ASP A 600 -8.27 -26.35 4.75
C ASP A 600 -6.84 -26.17 5.27
N VAL A 601 -6.03 -25.32 4.61
CA VAL A 601 -4.70 -24.91 5.10
C VAL A 601 -4.80 -24.16 6.43
N HIS A 602 -5.76 -23.23 6.57
CA HIS A 602 -6.02 -22.57 7.84
C HIS A 602 -6.41 -23.56 8.95
N HIS A 603 -7.25 -24.56 8.67
CA HIS A 603 -7.64 -25.56 9.66
C HIS A 603 -6.44 -26.39 10.16
N LYS A 604 -5.52 -26.75 9.26
CA LYS A 604 -4.27 -27.43 9.64
C LYS A 604 -3.40 -26.56 10.55
N LEU A 605 -3.26 -25.28 10.21
CA LEU A 605 -2.48 -24.30 10.98
C LEU A 605 -3.12 -23.94 12.32
N SER A 606 -4.43 -23.69 12.37
CA SER A 606 -5.16 -23.30 13.58
C SER A 606 -5.13 -24.41 14.64
N VAL A 607 -5.35 -25.67 14.24
CA VAL A 607 -5.25 -26.84 15.13
C VAL A 607 -3.82 -27.07 15.60
N PHE A 608 -2.82 -26.75 14.78
CA PHE A 608 -1.42 -26.81 15.21
C PHE A 608 -1.06 -25.68 16.20
N PHE A 609 -1.51 -24.45 15.95
CA PHE A 609 -1.15 -23.27 16.75
C PHE A 609 -2.04 -23.01 17.97
N SER A 610 -3.15 -23.74 18.15
CA SER A 610 -3.93 -23.72 19.40
C SER A 610 -3.30 -24.53 20.54
N GLN A 611 -2.21 -25.26 20.28
CA GLN A 611 -1.42 -25.95 21.31
C GLN A 611 -0.87 -24.97 22.38
N PRO A 612 -0.85 -25.34 23.68
CA PRO A 612 -0.44 -24.45 24.77
C PRO A 612 0.93 -23.77 24.59
N ARG A 613 1.89 -24.43 23.93
CA ARG A 613 3.23 -23.87 23.66
C ARG A 613 3.21 -22.57 22.86
N TYR A 614 2.21 -22.35 22.03
CA TYR A 614 2.17 -21.19 21.13
C TYR A 614 1.42 -19.99 21.71
N LYS A 615 0.58 -20.19 22.73
CA LYS A 615 -0.28 -19.17 23.36
C LYS A 615 0.41 -17.85 23.74
N HIS A 616 1.68 -17.92 24.13
CA HIS A 616 2.47 -16.77 24.61
C HIS A 616 3.39 -16.16 23.54
N ILE A 617 3.60 -16.86 22.42
CA ILE A 617 4.55 -16.47 21.37
C ILE A 617 3.85 -16.11 20.06
N VAL A 618 2.86 -16.89 19.62
CA VAL A 618 1.99 -16.60 18.46
C VAL A 618 0.79 -15.83 18.97
N THR A 619 0.94 -14.51 19.02
CA THR A 619 -0.08 -13.59 19.53
C THR A 619 -0.91 -12.94 18.44
N MET A 620 -0.45 -13.05 17.19
CA MET A 620 -1.11 -12.52 15.99
C MET A 620 -1.09 -13.61 14.89
N TYR A 621 -2.17 -13.73 14.12
CA TYR A 621 -2.39 -14.78 13.14
C TYR A 621 -3.09 -14.19 11.91
N GLY A 622 -2.40 -14.16 10.77
CA GLY A 622 -2.91 -13.66 9.51
C GLY A 622 -3.99 -14.54 8.87
N LEU A 623 -4.84 -13.94 8.05
CA LEU A 623 -5.82 -14.64 7.22
C LEU A 623 -5.37 -14.68 5.75
N VAL A 624 -5.01 -13.53 5.18
CA VAL A 624 -4.49 -13.43 3.82
C VAL A 624 -3.77 -12.09 3.67
N ASN A 625 -2.56 -12.11 3.10
CA ASN A 625 -1.84 -10.89 2.75
C ASN A 625 -2.46 -10.21 1.51
N GLU A 626 -2.64 -8.89 1.55
CA GLU A 626 -3.02 -8.05 0.39
C GLU A 626 -4.05 -8.66 -0.59
N PRO A 627 -5.25 -9.09 -0.15
CA PRO A 627 -6.28 -9.57 -1.06
C PRO A 627 -6.75 -8.43 -1.98
N ARG A 628 -6.50 -8.51 -3.29
CA ARG A 628 -6.67 -7.37 -4.22
C ARG A 628 -8.14 -7.09 -4.55
N MET A 629 -8.88 -6.44 -3.65
CA MET A 629 -10.34 -6.21 -3.74
C MET A 629 -10.80 -5.19 -4.80
N VAL A 630 -9.87 -4.68 -5.63
CA VAL A 630 -10.23 -3.98 -6.88
C VAL A 630 -10.50 -4.94 -8.05
N ASP A 631 -9.95 -6.16 -8.01
CA ASP A 631 -10.10 -7.22 -9.02
C ASP A 631 -10.79 -8.48 -8.46
N LEU A 632 -11.20 -8.44 -7.19
CA LEU A 632 -11.98 -9.45 -6.47
C LEU A 632 -13.27 -8.82 -5.91
N ASP A 633 -14.39 -9.55 -5.97
CA ASP A 633 -15.62 -9.08 -5.37
C ASP A 633 -15.47 -8.94 -3.84
N THR A 634 -15.57 -7.70 -3.35
CA THR A 634 -15.39 -7.35 -1.94
C THR A 634 -16.34 -8.14 -1.03
N SER A 635 -17.59 -8.37 -1.47
CA SER A 635 -18.58 -9.10 -0.65
C SER A 635 -18.20 -10.58 -0.47
N THR A 636 -17.59 -11.17 -1.50
CA THR A 636 -17.09 -12.54 -1.52
C THR A 636 -15.84 -12.69 -0.67
N VAL A 637 -14.91 -11.73 -0.72
CA VAL A 637 -13.72 -11.73 0.15
C VAL A 637 -14.10 -11.53 1.62
N VAL A 638 -15.00 -10.61 1.96
CA VAL A 638 -15.50 -10.43 3.34
C VAL A 638 -16.26 -11.68 3.82
N SER A 639 -17.07 -12.31 2.95
CA SER A 639 -17.78 -13.55 3.27
C SER A 639 -16.83 -14.74 3.48
N TRP A 640 -15.74 -14.83 2.73
CA TRP A 640 -14.68 -15.82 2.96
C TRP A 640 -13.93 -15.53 4.27
N THR A 641 -13.63 -14.26 4.54
CA THR A 641 -12.94 -13.82 5.76
C THR A 641 -13.73 -14.21 7.02
N GLN A 642 -15.06 -14.07 7.02
CA GLN A 642 -15.90 -14.56 8.12
C GLN A 642 -15.81 -16.10 8.29
N LYS A 643 -15.87 -16.88 7.19
CA LYS A 643 -15.71 -18.35 7.26
C LYS A 643 -14.35 -18.75 7.86
N ALA A 644 -13.28 -18.04 7.50
CA ALA A 644 -11.95 -18.26 8.06
C ALA A 644 -11.93 -17.95 9.56
N ILE A 645 -12.45 -16.79 9.99
CA ILE A 645 -12.58 -16.41 11.40
C ILE A 645 -13.34 -17.48 12.19
N ASP A 646 -14.52 -17.90 11.71
CA ASP A 646 -15.37 -18.88 12.39
C ASP A 646 -14.65 -20.23 12.60
N GLN A 647 -13.96 -20.73 11.56
CA GLN A 647 -13.22 -21.98 11.62
C GLN A 647 -11.97 -21.87 12.52
N ILE A 648 -11.17 -20.82 12.37
CA ILE A 648 -9.96 -20.59 13.17
C ILE A 648 -10.29 -20.41 14.68
N ARG A 649 -11.39 -19.73 15.00
CA ARG A 649 -11.89 -19.60 16.39
C ARG A 649 -12.40 -20.93 16.95
N LYS A 650 -13.11 -21.73 16.14
CA LYS A 650 -13.58 -23.08 16.49
C LYS A 650 -12.43 -24.05 16.77
N ASP A 651 -11.29 -23.90 16.10
CA ASP A 651 -10.07 -24.70 16.32
C ASP A 651 -9.25 -24.26 17.55
N GLY A 652 -9.70 -23.24 18.29
CA GLY A 652 -9.16 -22.82 19.57
C GLY A 652 -8.16 -21.66 19.54
N ILE A 653 -7.92 -21.02 18.39
CA ILE A 653 -7.03 -19.86 18.31
C ILE A 653 -7.63 -18.66 19.04
N THR A 654 -6.92 -18.18 20.06
CA THR A 654 -7.30 -17.01 20.90
C THR A 654 -6.49 -15.74 20.59
N ALA A 655 -5.49 -15.86 19.72
CA ALA A 655 -4.67 -14.77 19.18
C ALA A 655 -5.50 -13.68 18.47
N ILE A 656 -4.89 -12.53 18.21
CA ILE A 656 -5.48 -11.51 17.32
C ILE A 656 -5.47 -12.06 15.89
N LEU A 657 -6.62 -12.03 15.20
CA LEU A 657 -6.67 -12.37 13.77
C LEU A 657 -6.43 -11.10 12.96
N VAL A 658 -5.48 -11.18 12.04
CA VAL A 658 -4.98 -10.06 11.24
C VAL A 658 -5.44 -10.25 9.79
N PHE A 659 -5.99 -9.23 9.18
CA PHE A 659 -6.50 -9.31 7.80
C PHE A 659 -6.24 -8.00 7.05
N GLY A 660 -5.76 -8.09 5.81
CA GLY A 660 -5.45 -6.91 5.00
C GLY A 660 -6.70 -6.11 4.61
N ASP A 661 -6.55 -4.78 4.51
CA ASP A 661 -7.59 -3.86 4.06
C ASP A 661 -8.04 -4.05 2.61
N GLY A 662 -7.31 -4.89 1.87
CA GLY A 662 -7.56 -5.23 0.48
C GLY A 662 -7.57 -4.05 -0.48
N PHE A 663 -6.92 -2.95 -0.11
CA PHE A 663 -6.91 -1.67 -0.80
C PHE A 663 -8.30 -1.05 -1.00
N LEU A 664 -9.26 -1.40 -0.14
CA LEU A 664 -10.62 -0.86 -0.18
C LEU A 664 -10.69 0.61 0.25
N GLY A 665 -9.65 1.11 0.93
CA GLY A 665 -9.61 2.44 1.54
C GLY A 665 -10.26 2.44 2.93
N LEU A 666 -9.50 2.86 3.96
CA LEU A 666 -9.80 2.53 5.36
C LEU A 666 -11.16 2.97 5.89
N ASP A 667 -11.66 4.14 5.44
CA ASP A 667 -12.97 4.65 5.88
C ASP A 667 -14.13 3.69 5.47
N ASN A 668 -13.94 2.88 4.41
CA ASN A 668 -14.94 1.92 3.92
C ASN A 668 -15.04 0.63 4.76
N TRP A 669 -14.08 0.39 5.67
CA TRP A 669 -14.12 -0.71 6.63
C TRP A 669 -15.00 -0.42 7.85
N GLN A 670 -15.57 0.79 7.96
CA GLN A 670 -16.50 1.13 9.05
C GLN A 670 -17.69 0.15 9.11
N GLY A 671 -17.94 -0.40 10.30
CA GLY A 671 -19.03 -1.33 10.56
C GLY A 671 -18.82 -2.76 10.03
N GLN A 672 -17.77 -3.01 9.23
CA GLN A 672 -17.46 -4.34 8.72
C GLN A 672 -16.90 -5.24 9.83
N LEU A 673 -17.28 -6.53 9.81
CA LEU A 673 -16.81 -7.60 10.72
C LEU A 673 -16.91 -7.33 12.24
N GLN A 674 -17.58 -6.26 12.69
CA GLN A 674 -17.58 -5.79 14.10
C GLN A 674 -18.22 -6.75 15.12
N SER A 675 -18.93 -7.79 14.66
CA SER A 675 -19.43 -8.87 15.52
C SER A 675 -18.30 -9.78 16.08
N ASN A 676 -17.11 -9.74 15.48
CA ASN A 676 -15.99 -10.59 15.83
C ASN A 676 -15.08 -9.95 16.89
N LYS A 677 -14.43 -10.79 17.70
CA LYS A 677 -13.50 -10.34 18.75
C LYS A 677 -12.05 -10.58 18.35
N ASN A 678 -11.18 -9.70 18.84
CA ASN A 678 -9.73 -9.71 18.61
C ASN A 678 -9.40 -9.82 17.11
N LEU A 679 -10.00 -8.94 16.30
CA LEU A 679 -9.56 -8.67 14.93
C LEU A 679 -8.62 -7.45 14.91
N LEU A 680 -7.78 -7.37 13.89
CA LEU A 680 -6.93 -6.22 13.58
C LEU A 680 -6.91 -6.04 12.05
N LEU A 681 -7.29 -4.86 11.59
CA LEU A 681 -7.14 -4.44 10.20
C LEU A 681 -5.65 -4.17 9.94
N ASP A 682 -5.11 -4.82 8.93
CA ASP A 682 -3.74 -4.62 8.48
C ASP A 682 -3.70 -3.74 7.24
N VAL A 683 -2.78 -2.79 7.21
CA VAL A 683 -2.72 -1.70 6.23
C VAL A 683 -1.29 -1.50 5.78
N HIS A 684 -1.03 -1.57 4.48
CA HIS A 684 0.30 -1.35 3.95
C HIS A 684 0.43 0.08 3.43
N GLN A 685 1.56 0.74 3.69
CA GLN A 685 1.74 2.16 3.39
C GLN A 685 3.09 2.43 2.71
N TYR A 686 3.00 2.88 1.46
CA TYR A 686 4.12 3.21 0.59
C TYR A 686 3.76 4.45 -0.25
N VAL A 687 4.73 5.34 -0.52
CA VAL A 687 4.53 6.52 -1.41
C VAL A 687 4.96 6.28 -2.86
N ILE A 688 5.48 5.10 -3.20
CA ILE A 688 6.26 4.90 -4.43
C ILE A 688 5.48 4.28 -5.60
N PHE A 689 4.42 3.52 -5.31
CA PHE A 689 3.67 2.80 -6.34
C PHE A 689 2.62 3.71 -6.99
N ASN A 690 1.97 4.57 -6.20
CA ASN A 690 1.04 5.59 -6.69
C ASN A 690 1.80 6.77 -7.35
N ILE A 691 1.45 7.11 -8.59
CA ILE A 691 2.17 8.14 -9.37
C ILE A 691 2.08 9.56 -8.78
N ASP A 692 0.99 9.91 -8.10
CA ASP A 692 0.83 11.23 -7.47
C ASP A 692 1.64 11.33 -6.17
N GLN A 693 1.74 10.24 -5.41
CA GLN A 693 2.58 10.16 -4.20
C GLN A 693 4.08 10.10 -4.55
N LEU A 694 4.44 9.38 -5.62
CA LEU A 694 5.82 9.28 -6.12
C LEU A 694 6.34 10.63 -6.61
N SER A 695 5.45 11.42 -7.23
CA SER A 695 5.70 12.79 -7.72
C SER A 695 5.83 13.86 -6.61
N LEU A 696 5.55 13.54 -5.35
CA LEU A 696 5.70 14.50 -4.24
C LEU A 696 7.18 14.82 -3.99
N THR A 697 7.47 16.07 -3.62
CA THR A 697 8.81 16.47 -3.17
C THR A 697 9.18 15.78 -1.86
N HIS A 698 10.47 15.76 -1.49
CA HIS A 698 10.90 15.20 -0.20
C HIS A 698 10.21 15.89 0.99
N THR A 699 10.09 17.21 0.95
CA THR A 699 9.35 18.01 1.95
C THR A 699 7.87 17.62 1.99
N ASP A 700 7.24 17.41 0.84
CA ASP A 700 5.83 17.00 0.76
C ASP A 700 5.60 15.55 1.21
N LYS A 701 6.53 14.62 0.92
CA LYS A 701 6.51 13.23 1.42
C LYS A 701 6.60 13.20 2.94
N LEU A 702 7.50 14.00 3.52
CA LEU A 702 7.65 14.13 4.97
C LEU A 702 6.39 14.72 5.64
N ASN A 703 5.81 15.77 5.04
CA ASN A 703 4.53 16.34 5.46
C ASN A 703 3.37 15.33 5.34
N PHE A 704 3.32 14.57 4.24
CA PHE A 704 2.31 13.55 4.00
C PHE A 704 2.34 12.46 5.08
N ALA A 705 3.54 12.01 5.50
CA ALA A 705 3.66 11.15 6.67
C ALA A 705 3.14 11.85 7.94
N CYS A 706 3.82 12.92 8.38
CA CYS A 706 3.53 13.61 9.64
C CYS A 706 2.08 14.08 9.82
N LYS A 707 1.34 14.34 8.73
CA LYS A 707 -0.02 14.89 8.79
C LYS A 707 -1.06 13.95 8.18
N ALA A 708 -0.87 13.44 6.98
CA ALA A 708 -1.90 12.63 6.31
C ALA A 708 -1.97 11.21 6.89
N TRP A 709 -0.85 10.49 7.01
CA TRP A 709 -0.82 9.15 7.62
C TRP A 709 -1.17 9.15 9.10
N THR A 710 -0.74 10.16 9.86
CA THR A 710 -1.16 10.32 11.27
C THR A 710 -2.68 10.46 11.38
N GLN A 711 -3.32 11.30 10.55
CA GLN A 711 -4.78 11.46 10.57
C GLN A 711 -5.54 10.23 10.04
N GLN A 712 -5.02 9.56 9.02
CA GLN A 712 -5.59 8.33 8.47
C GLN A 712 -5.54 7.19 9.51
N SER A 713 -4.42 7.04 10.22
CA SER A 713 -4.24 6.05 11.29
C SER A 713 -5.21 6.31 12.45
N LEU A 714 -5.37 7.57 12.88
CA LEU A 714 -6.36 7.96 13.91
C LEU A 714 -7.80 7.66 13.47
N ARG A 715 -8.20 8.02 12.25
CA ARG A 715 -9.57 7.76 11.76
C ARG A 715 -9.87 6.27 11.64
N SER A 716 -8.92 5.49 11.14
CA SER A 716 -9.11 4.04 11.02
C SER A 716 -9.22 3.38 12.39
N SER A 717 -8.43 3.88 13.36
CA SER A 717 -8.39 3.41 14.76
C SER A 717 -9.68 3.64 15.56
N ASP A 718 -10.60 4.48 15.06
CA ASP A 718 -11.87 4.82 15.70
C ASP A 718 -13.04 4.17 14.95
N THR A 719 -13.85 3.38 15.65
CA THR A 719 -15.07 2.75 15.10
C THR A 719 -16.13 3.77 14.62
N GLU A 720 -16.07 5.03 15.08
CA GLU A 720 -16.92 6.11 14.58
C GLU A 720 -16.44 6.71 13.25
N THR A 721 -15.25 6.38 12.75
CA THR A 721 -14.78 6.83 11.41
C THR A 721 -14.16 5.76 10.52
N GLY A 722 -13.85 4.58 11.05
CA GLY A 722 -13.23 3.46 10.35
C GLY A 722 -13.49 2.14 11.07
N PHE A 723 -12.54 1.21 11.01
CA PHE A 723 -12.71 -0.15 11.50
C PHE A 723 -12.62 -0.29 13.03
N GLY A 724 -11.92 0.60 13.72
CA GLY A 724 -11.42 0.33 15.07
C GLY A 724 -9.99 -0.24 14.99
N PRO A 725 -9.65 -1.39 15.60
CA PRO A 725 -8.27 -1.88 15.64
C PRO A 725 -7.54 -1.89 14.27
N THR A 726 -6.57 -1.00 14.09
CA THR A 726 -5.80 -0.84 12.83
C THR A 726 -4.30 -0.67 13.09
N MET A 727 -3.48 -1.37 12.31
CA MET A 727 -2.00 -1.38 12.36
C MET A 727 -1.42 -1.21 10.94
N CYS A 728 -0.16 -0.77 10.84
CA CYS A 728 0.58 -0.78 9.58
C CYS A 728 1.57 -1.95 9.47
N GLY A 729 1.16 -3.10 8.91
CA GLY A 729 1.97 -4.33 8.82
C GLY A 729 3.11 -4.31 7.79
N GLU A 730 3.08 -3.35 6.85
CA GLU A 730 4.20 -3.10 5.95
C GLU A 730 4.34 -1.61 5.62
N TRP A 731 5.57 -1.13 5.75
CA TRP A 731 6.03 0.17 5.26
C TRP A 731 7.56 0.14 5.08
N SER A 732 8.11 1.07 4.30
CA SER A 732 9.55 1.27 4.19
C SER A 732 9.89 2.75 4.05
N GLN A 733 11.17 3.11 4.10
CA GLN A 733 11.62 4.49 3.90
C GLN A 733 11.90 4.83 2.43
N ALA A 734 11.60 3.92 1.49
CA ALA A 734 11.86 4.13 0.06
C ALA A 734 11.02 5.29 -0.49
N ASP A 735 11.67 6.25 -1.14
CA ASP A 735 11.06 7.45 -1.71
C ASP A 735 10.85 7.37 -3.24
N THR A 736 11.37 6.30 -3.86
CA THR A 736 11.33 6.01 -5.29
C THR A 736 11.03 4.54 -5.58
N ASP A 737 10.45 4.22 -6.74
CA ASP A 737 10.28 2.84 -7.22
C ASP A 737 11.51 2.31 -7.98
N CYS A 738 12.70 2.79 -7.60
CA CYS A 738 13.98 2.53 -8.28
C CYS A 738 14.65 1.19 -7.94
N THR A 739 14.26 0.56 -6.84
CA THR A 739 14.88 -0.69 -6.36
C THR A 739 14.72 -1.82 -7.39
N THR A 740 15.80 -2.52 -7.72
CA THR A 740 15.79 -3.55 -8.77
C THR A 740 14.72 -4.62 -8.50
N TYR A 741 13.85 -4.85 -9.49
CA TYR A 741 12.73 -5.80 -9.46
C TYR A 741 11.60 -5.49 -8.45
N ILE A 742 11.56 -4.31 -7.81
CA ILE A 742 10.42 -3.91 -6.95
C ILE A 742 9.09 -3.91 -7.73
N ASN A 743 9.16 -3.60 -9.03
CA ASN A 743 8.04 -3.60 -9.97
C ASN A 743 7.83 -4.93 -10.71
N ASN A 744 8.31 -6.05 -10.15
CA ASN A 744 8.53 -7.35 -10.80
C ASN A 744 9.76 -7.43 -11.71
N VAL A 745 10.20 -8.66 -12.01
CA VAL A 745 11.39 -8.94 -12.83
C VAL A 745 11.15 -8.55 -14.29
N ASN A 746 12.16 -7.93 -14.92
CA ASN A 746 12.11 -7.39 -16.29
C ASN A 746 11.17 -6.19 -16.52
N ILE A 747 10.58 -5.62 -15.47
CA ILE A 747 9.77 -4.40 -15.53
C ILE A 747 10.60 -3.19 -15.07
N GLY A 748 10.40 -2.03 -15.70
CA GLY A 748 11.08 -0.78 -15.36
C GLY A 748 10.42 0.01 -14.21
N THR A 749 10.69 1.30 -14.14
CA THR A 749 10.31 2.21 -13.04
C THR A 749 9.34 3.29 -13.52
N ARG A 750 8.40 3.70 -12.65
CA ARG A 750 7.56 4.88 -12.88
C ARG A 750 8.43 6.14 -12.79
N TRP A 751 9.41 6.15 -11.87
CA TRP A 751 10.38 7.23 -11.68
C TRP A 751 11.03 7.68 -12.99
N GLU A 752 11.63 6.76 -13.75
CA GLU A 752 12.31 7.06 -15.03
C GLU A 752 11.38 6.96 -16.25
N GLY A 753 10.12 6.59 -16.08
CA GLY A 753 9.18 6.40 -17.20
C GLY A 753 9.48 5.17 -18.04
N THR A 754 9.94 4.08 -17.41
CA THR A 754 10.30 2.81 -18.06
C THR A 754 9.39 1.64 -17.66
N TYR A 755 8.40 1.88 -16.78
CA TYR A 755 7.40 0.89 -16.35
C TYR A 755 6.46 0.52 -17.51
N ASN A 756 6.73 -0.63 -18.15
CA ASN A 756 6.01 -1.13 -19.32
C ASN A 756 5.36 -2.47 -19.02
N THR A 757 4.02 -2.49 -18.93
CA THR A 757 3.21 -3.69 -18.69
C THR A 757 2.84 -4.43 -19.98
N GLY A 758 3.20 -3.88 -21.14
CA GLY A 758 2.69 -4.31 -22.45
C GLY A 758 1.27 -3.82 -22.76
N ASN A 759 0.59 -3.15 -21.81
CA ASN A 759 -0.71 -2.51 -21.98
C ASN A 759 -0.54 -0.98 -21.89
N SER A 760 -0.97 -0.24 -22.91
CA SER A 760 -0.89 1.23 -22.93
C SER A 760 -1.62 1.92 -21.78
N SER A 761 -2.67 1.30 -21.25
CA SER A 761 -3.52 1.89 -20.21
C SER A 761 -2.97 1.71 -18.79
N THR A 762 -1.95 0.86 -18.60
CA THR A 762 -1.24 0.66 -17.32
C THR A 762 0.29 0.78 -17.44
N SER A 763 0.81 1.28 -18.56
CA SER A 763 2.24 1.52 -18.77
C SER A 763 2.60 2.98 -18.55
N ILE A 764 3.49 3.24 -17.59
CA ILE A 764 4.00 4.58 -17.26
C ILE A 764 5.29 4.82 -18.04
N LEU A 765 5.12 5.23 -19.30
CA LEU A 765 6.20 5.51 -20.25
C LEU A 765 6.61 7.00 -20.29
N LYS A 766 6.43 7.69 -19.16
CA LYS A 766 6.85 9.09 -18.92
C LYS A 766 7.37 9.20 -17.49
N PRO A 767 8.50 9.90 -17.23
CA PRO A 767 9.06 10.01 -15.89
C PRO A 767 8.10 10.61 -14.86
N GLN A 768 8.04 10.00 -13.67
CA GLN A 768 7.17 10.41 -12.55
C GLN A 768 7.95 10.89 -11.31
N CYS A 769 9.26 11.15 -11.43
CA CYS A 769 9.93 11.99 -10.41
C CYS A 769 9.30 13.41 -10.41
N PRO A 770 9.43 14.20 -9.32
CA PRO A 770 8.78 15.51 -9.22
C PRO A 770 9.07 16.48 -10.38
N ALA A 771 10.26 16.42 -10.99
CA ALA A 771 10.59 17.23 -12.19
C ALA A 771 9.90 16.77 -13.50
N ARG A 772 9.39 15.53 -13.54
CA ARG A 772 8.59 14.94 -14.65
C ARG A 772 9.22 15.06 -16.05
N ASP A 773 10.55 15.02 -16.13
CA ASP A 773 11.32 15.15 -17.36
C ASP A 773 12.47 14.12 -17.50
N ALA A 774 13.24 14.20 -18.59
CA ALA A 774 14.35 13.29 -18.88
C ALA A 774 15.61 13.51 -18.00
N SER A 775 15.50 14.25 -16.89
CA SER A 775 16.52 14.29 -15.84
C SER A 775 16.25 13.31 -14.69
N CYS A 776 15.01 12.82 -14.53
CA CYS A 776 14.67 11.75 -13.58
C CYS A 776 15.57 10.53 -13.77
N SER A 777 16.31 10.12 -12.74
CA SER A 777 17.10 8.89 -12.77
C SER A 777 17.12 8.15 -11.43
N CYS A 778 17.20 6.83 -11.51
CA CYS A 778 17.39 5.90 -10.39
C CYS A 778 18.85 5.71 -9.98
N ALA A 779 19.81 6.34 -10.68
CA ALA A 779 21.24 6.18 -10.42
C ALA A 779 21.65 6.54 -8.98
N LYS A 780 21.13 7.65 -8.42
CA LYS A 780 21.42 8.06 -7.03
C LYS A 780 20.68 7.19 -6.00
N ALA A 781 19.40 6.88 -6.22
CA ALA A 781 18.63 6.05 -5.28
C ALA A 781 19.28 4.66 -5.07
N ASN A 782 19.83 4.09 -6.15
CA ASN A 782 20.55 2.81 -6.16
C ASN A 782 22.08 2.94 -5.96
N GLU A 783 22.62 4.12 -5.61
CA GLU A 783 24.05 4.27 -5.33
C GLU A 783 24.44 3.66 -3.97
N ASP A 784 25.73 3.49 -3.71
CA ASP A 784 26.18 2.97 -2.42
C ASP A 784 25.78 3.92 -1.28
N PRO A 785 25.21 3.45 -0.15
CA PRO A 785 24.76 4.32 0.93
C PRO A 785 25.87 5.12 1.63
N GLY A 786 27.15 4.79 1.42
CA GLY A 786 28.30 5.62 1.80
C GLY A 786 28.42 6.90 0.95
N SER A 787 27.83 6.93 -0.25
CA SER A 787 27.83 8.06 -1.18
C SER A 787 26.59 8.96 -1.07
N TYR A 788 25.48 8.46 -0.49
CA TYR A 788 24.28 9.26 -0.21
C TYR A 788 24.64 10.57 0.52
N SER A 789 24.15 11.70 0.01
CA SER A 789 24.37 13.01 0.64
C SER A 789 23.76 13.12 2.05
N ASP A 790 24.35 13.94 2.92
CA ASP A 790 23.84 14.20 4.27
C ASP A 790 22.39 14.70 4.28
N ALA A 791 21.98 15.44 3.25
CA ALA A 791 20.59 15.87 3.06
C ALA A 791 19.65 14.70 2.75
N TYR A 792 20.07 13.76 1.89
CA TYR A 792 19.26 12.57 1.58
C TYR A 792 19.17 11.63 2.78
N LYS A 793 20.28 11.37 3.49
CA LYS A 793 20.28 10.56 4.71
C LYS A 793 19.37 11.15 5.78
N ARG A 794 19.43 12.47 5.97
CA ARG A 794 18.58 13.19 6.92
C ARG A 794 17.10 13.15 6.51
N PHE A 795 16.78 13.28 5.22
CA PHE A 795 15.42 13.10 4.73
C PHE A 795 14.90 11.67 5.02
N LEU A 796 15.64 10.63 4.61
CA LEU A 796 15.24 9.23 4.81
C LEU A 796 15.01 8.91 6.29
N TYR A 797 15.90 9.40 7.18
CA TYR A 797 15.73 9.26 8.63
C TYR A 797 14.49 10.00 9.15
N GLN A 798 14.29 11.28 8.81
CA GLN A 798 13.10 12.03 9.23
C GLN A 798 11.81 11.37 8.70
N PHE A 799 11.81 10.87 7.46
CA PHE A 799 10.68 10.19 6.84
C PHE A 799 10.37 8.83 7.48
N ALA A 800 11.39 8.08 7.90
CA ALA A 800 11.21 6.86 8.69
C ALA A 800 10.63 7.15 10.08
N ILE A 801 11.15 8.16 10.79
CA ILE A 801 10.61 8.56 12.09
C ILE A 801 9.17 9.06 11.98
N ALA A 802 8.85 9.88 10.97
CA ALA A 802 7.49 10.36 10.71
C ALA A 802 6.49 9.22 10.49
N GLN A 803 6.90 8.17 9.77
CA GLN A 803 6.11 6.95 9.59
C GLN A 803 5.90 6.21 10.92
N MET A 804 6.98 5.98 11.68
CA MET A 804 6.91 5.33 13.00
C MET A 804 5.97 6.06 13.97
N GLU A 805 5.99 7.40 13.99
CA GLU A 805 5.07 8.22 14.80
C GLU A 805 3.63 8.17 14.28
N SER A 806 3.43 8.24 12.96
CA SER A 806 2.10 8.19 12.34
C SER A 806 1.38 6.88 12.62
N PHE A 807 2.07 5.75 12.47
CA PHE A 807 1.49 4.43 12.70
C PHE A 807 1.39 4.09 14.19
N GLU A 808 2.21 4.71 15.05
CA GLU A 808 2.02 4.73 16.51
C GLU A 808 0.86 5.60 16.99
N ALA A 809 0.24 6.42 16.13
CA ALA A 809 -1.09 6.96 16.42
C ALA A 809 -2.16 5.84 16.40
N GLY A 810 -1.99 4.84 15.52
CA GLY A 810 -2.77 3.60 15.50
C GLY A 810 -2.25 2.54 16.48
N TRP A 811 -2.32 1.25 16.12
CA TRP A 811 -1.84 0.16 16.99
C TRP A 811 -0.34 -0.11 16.90
N GLY A 812 0.40 0.64 16.07
CA GLY A 812 1.81 0.41 15.77
C GLY A 812 2.02 -0.14 14.36
N TRP A 813 3.16 -0.78 14.14
CA TRP A 813 3.67 -1.07 12.80
C TRP A 813 4.66 -2.25 12.73
N PHE A 814 4.84 -2.78 11.52
CA PHE A 814 5.92 -3.69 11.14
C PHE A 814 6.68 -3.12 9.92
N TYR A 815 8.00 -2.97 10.02
CA TYR A 815 8.83 -2.50 8.90
C TYR A 815 9.07 -3.61 7.86
N TRP A 816 9.04 -3.27 6.57
CA TRP A 816 9.32 -4.16 5.44
C TRP A 816 10.69 -3.83 4.83
N THR A 817 11.74 -4.62 5.03
CA THR A 817 11.92 -5.88 5.77
C THR A 817 13.20 -5.82 6.63
N TRP A 818 13.56 -6.86 7.38
CA TRP A 818 14.81 -6.87 8.15
C TRP A 818 16.06 -6.87 7.24
N GLU A 819 16.11 -7.77 6.26
CA GLU A 819 17.27 -8.02 5.38
C GLU A 819 16.86 -8.05 3.90
N THR A 820 17.74 -7.55 3.04
CA THR A 820 17.70 -7.73 1.59
C THR A 820 19.12 -8.01 1.10
N GLU A 821 19.34 -8.61 -0.07
CA GLU A 821 20.72 -8.87 -0.55
C GLU A 821 21.53 -7.57 -0.76
N ARG A 822 20.85 -6.47 -1.14
CA ARG A 822 21.48 -5.15 -1.41
C ARG A 822 20.56 -3.92 -1.35
N ALA A 823 19.24 -4.10 -1.23
CA ALA A 823 18.27 -2.99 -1.27
C ALA A 823 18.18 -2.29 0.09
N THR A 824 19.10 -1.35 0.36
CA THR A 824 19.27 -0.72 1.68
C THR A 824 18.04 0.01 2.20
N GLN A 825 17.29 0.72 1.36
CA GLN A 825 16.06 1.42 1.76
C GLN A 825 14.92 0.46 2.18
N TRP A 826 15.10 -0.84 1.97
CA TRP A 826 14.17 -1.92 2.32
C TRP A 826 14.72 -2.89 3.36
N SER A 827 15.88 -2.62 3.97
CA SER A 827 16.46 -3.46 5.02
C SER A 827 16.71 -2.65 6.28
N TRP A 828 16.09 -3.05 7.39
CA TRP A 828 16.32 -2.39 8.67
C TRP A 828 17.79 -2.46 9.10
N ARG A 829 18.44 -3.63 8.97
CA ARG A 829 19.87 -3.76 9.31
C ARG A 829 20.74 -2.78 8.50
N ARG A 830 20.56 -2.75 7.18
CA ARG A 830 21.36 -1.89 6.29
C ARG A 830 21.04 -0.41 6.48
N GLY A 831 19.79 -0.07 6.81
CA GLY A 831 19.40 1.29 7.13
C GLY A 831 20.05 1.83 8.41
N ILE A 832 20.24 0.97 9.44
CA ILE A 832 21.07 1.34 10.61
C ILE A 832 22.52 1.60 10.18
N GLU A 833 23.11 0.69 9.39
CA GLU A 833 24.51 0.77 8.95
C GLU A 833 24.78 2.00 8.06
N ALA A 834 23.82 2.38 7.21
CA ALA A 834 23.88 3.57 6.37
C ALA A 834 23.62 4.90 7.11
N GLY A 835 23.10 4.84 8.34
CA GLY A 835 22.71 6.01 9.14
C GLY A 835 21.36 6.63 8.73
N ILE A 836 20.46 5.86 8.12
CA ILE A 836 19.12 6.30 7.68
C ILE A 836 17.98 5.76 8.56
N LEU A 837 18.24 4.77 9.42
CA LEU A 837 17.30 4.28 10.44
C LEU A 837 17.87 4.41 11.85
N PRO A 838 17.02 4.58 12.88
CA PRO A 838 17.48 4.65 14.26
C PRO A 838 18.00 3.28 14.73
N LYS A 839 19.09 3.30 15.50
CA LYS A 839 19.77 2.09 16.02
C LYS A 839 18.86 1.19 16.86
N LYS A 840 17.83 1.78 17.48
CA LYS A 840 16.67 1.06 18.02
C LYS A 840 15.38 1.78 17.64
N VAL A 841 14.27 1.06 17.59
CA VAL A 841 12.91 1.61 17.34
C VAL A 841 12.48 2.73 18.32
N THR A 842 13.14 2.82 19.48
CA THR A 842 12.98 3.82 20.55
C THR A 842 13.88 5.05 20.41
N ASP A 843 15.01 4.92 19.72
CA ASP A 843 16.11 5.88 19.79
C ASP A 843 15.95 6.96 18.70
N ARG A 844 14.99 7.86 18.91
CA ARG A 844 14.56 8.90 17.96
C ARG A 844 15.20 10.24 18.30
N GLU A 845 15.94 10.82 17.35
CA GLU A 845 16.61 12.12 17.49
C GLU A 845 15.82 13.28 16.84
N TRP A 846 14.64 12.98 16.28
CA TRP A 846 13.72 13.90 15.60
C TRP A 846 12.26 13.51 15.91
N THR A 847 11.31 14.41 15.65
CA THR A 847 9.87 14.19 15.79
C THR A 847 9.12 15.12 14.83
N CYS A 848 7.92 14.73 14.38
CA CYS A 848 7.09 15.53 13.49
C CYS A 848 6.70 16.88 14.14
N PRO A 849 7.08 18.04 13.56
CA PRO A 849 6.75 19.35 14.13
C PRO A 849 5.23 19.63 14.05
N ASP A 850 4.70 20.44 14.97
CA ASP A 850 3.27 20.83 14.99
C ASP A 850 2.81 21.47 13.68
N LYS A 851 3.64 22.36 13.11
CA LYS A 851 3.36 23.12 11.89
C LYS A 851 4.08 22.55 10.68
N VAL A 852 3.56 22.84 9.48
CA VAL A 852 4.17 22.40 8.21
C VAL A 852 5.33 23.32 7.84
N GLU A 853 5.26 24.59 8.23
CA GLU A 853 6.27 25.63 8.02
C GLU A 853 7.55 25.42 8.84
N ASP A 854 7.49 24.56 9.86
CA ASP A 854 8.62 24.18 10.72
C ASP A 854 9.33 22.89 10.22
N LEU A 855 8.90 22.30 9.08
CA LEU A 855 9.59 21.19 8.42
C LEU A 855 10.83 21.65 7.64
N GLU A 856 11.80 20.75 7.47
CA GLU A 856 12.98 21.03 6.64
C GLU A 856 12.61 21.05 5.15
N ASP A 857 12.89 22.18 4.49
CA ASP A 857 12.78 22.30 3.03
C ASP A 857 14.01 21.67 2.37
N PHE A 858 13.88 20.40 1.97
CA PHE A 858 14.99 19.63 1.42
C PHE A 858 15.46 20.14 0.06
N GLY A 859 14.58 20.78 -0.73
CA GLY A 859 14.97 21.47 -1.96
C GLY A 859 15.88 22.67 -1.69
N LYS A 860 15.60 23.46 -0.63
CA LYS A 860 16.53 24.50 -0.14
C LYS A 860 17.80 23.91 0.50
N ALA A 861 17.73 22.72 1.07
CA ALA A 861 18.89 21.98 1.60
C ALA A 861 19.79 21.36 0.51
N GLY A 862 19.43 21.48 -0.77
CA GLY A 862 20.21 20.99 -1.91
C GLY A 862 19.95 19.53 -2.31
N LEU A 863 18.92 18.89 -1.75
CA LEU A 863 18.44 17.60 -2.25
C LEU A 863 17.69 17.83 -3.57
N SER A 864 18.05 17.12 -4.64
CA SER A 864 17.49 17.39 -5.97
C SER A 864 16.24 16.55 -6.26
N GLU A 865 15.13 17.24 -6.53
CA GLU A 865 13.81 16.67 -6.83
C GLU A 865 13.72 15.95 -8.21
N ASN A 866 14.87 15.60 -8.78
CA ASN A 866 15.03 14.88 -10.04
C ASN A 866 16.14 13.81 -10.02
N TYR A 867 16.98 13.79 -8.98
CA TYR A 867 18.19 12.97 -8.87
C TYR A 867 19.18 12.99 -10.05
N ARG A 868 19.23 14.08 -10.83
CA ARG A 868 20.40 14.42 -11.66
C ARG A 868 21.40 15.28 -10.87
N MET A 869 22.64 15.40 -11.37
CA MET A 869 23.67 16.33 -10.89
C MET A 869 23.24 17.79 -11.04
#